data_AF-A0A6P5CCM0-F1
#
_entry.id   AF-A0A6P5CCM0-F1
#
_cell.length_a   1.000
_cell.length_b   1.000
_cell.length_c   1.000
_cell.angle_alpha   90.00
_cell.angle_beta   90.00
_cell.angle_gamma   90.00
#
_symmetry.space_group_name_H-M   'P 1'
#
loop_
_entity.id
_entity.type
_entity.pdbx_description
1 polymer ?
#
loop_
_entity_poly.entity_id
_entity_poly.type
_entity_poly.pdbx_seq_one_letter_code
_entity_poly.pdbx_strand_id
1 'polypeptide(L)'
;MMFHSDRMWSCHWKWKPSSLLFLFALCLVYAPLSVWACANCRVVLSNPSGTFTSPCYPNDYPNSQACMWTLRAPTGYIIQITFNDFDIEEAPNCIYDSLSLDNGESQTKFCGATAKGLSFNSSVNEMHVSFSSDFSIQKKGFNASYVRVAVSLRNQKVILPQSLDSYQVSVAKSVSIPELRAFTLCFEATKIGKEDSEWTAFSYSDASFPQLLSFGKTKSGYFLSFFGSKCLLNSALPVKDKEDIFTESFEQLCIAWSSSLGSVGVNFKRNYGTVSCNSSMGKVIPGNGKLLLGSNQHDIGSLKGDIYNFRLWNFTISSKILSNLSCSVKGNVVDWQNDFWNIPTLALKAESNLSCGSYLIPLPAAELASCADLGTLCQDGIIYRISIVLQNILPHPEVKVQSKVAEWLNSTFQNWNYTVYVVNISFHLSTGEDKIKVRRSVVTDQRLVILALLVYNATNNPTLEGRTIQQKLLRNNESLDEGLRLHKVNVRQLGVCHADEKPKGYKWPSIQPSEYRTPCLGKPGFFASRTCYDDPNNTSVAIWGLPDISNCSREANEVANEILNLTSDGQTLSSANITSIVEKVKRIVNEKENIDITLGSTLMNIFSNILTSPDSDLLESSSEALKTIDELAFKIDLQSTTHMNITTQNLALGVSSVSPETNEVSNFSIGLPSNNESYFQMDFKSGQMDPLASVILPPNLLKNLSEEDSVLVKRAQFTFFNKTGLFQDVGTKKGTLVSYVMACSIGNITIQGLKDPVQIKIKHTRTQAMAHPICAFWDLNKNESSGFWNTSGCVAHKDSDANETVCLCNHLTHFGVLMDLQGTASQLDAKNTKILTFITYIGCGISAIFSAATLLTYVAFEKLRRDYPSKILMNLSTALLFLNLVFLLDRWITSFHVDGLCTAIAALLHFFLLAAFTWMGLEAIHMYIALVKVFNTYIRRYILKFCIVGWGVPILVVSIVLASRKQNEVYGKKSYGREQGDEFCWIQDPVVFYVTCAGYFGLMFFLNVAMFIVVMVQICGRNGKRSSRTLREEVLRNLRSVVSLTFLLGMTWGFSFFAWGPLNVPFMYLFSIFNSLQGLFIFIFHCAMKENVQKQWRRHLCCGRFRLADNSDWSKTATNIIKKSSDNLGKSLSSSSIGSNSTYLTSKSKSSSTTYFKRNSHTDNASMDKSSSKLTHADGEQTSIIPVHQVIDKVKGYCNAHSDNFYKNIIMSDTFSHSTKF
;
A
#
# COMPACT_ATOMS: atom_id res chain seq x y z
N MET A 1 13.64 -4.87 -58.86
CA MET A 1 13.19 -3.50 -59.15
C MET A 1 13.90 -2.57 -58.17
N MET A 2 14.75 -1.67 -58.69
CA MET A 2 15.15 -0.34 -58.20
C MET A 2 15.28 0.00 -56.69
N PHE A 3 16.44 0.59 -56.37
CA PHE A 3 16.83 1.47 -55.23
C PHE A 3 16.78 0.91 -53.79
N HIS A 4 17.85 0.80 -52.99
CA HIS A 4 19.16 1.49 -52.87
C HIS A 4 19.10 2.85 -52.14
N SER A 5 19.66 2.89 -50.92
CA SER A 5 20.33 4.06 -50.35
C SER A 5 21.42 3.58 -49.36
N ASP A 6 22.40 4.44 -49.09
CA ASP A 6 23.78 4.06 -48.84
C ASP A 6 24.39 4.78 -47.60
N ARG A 7 25.48 4.20 -47.07
CA ARG A 7 26.55 4.84 -46.26
C ARG A 7 26.41 5.22 -44.76
N MET A 8 27.63 5.23 -44.18
CA MET A 8 28.12 5.81 -42.91
C MET A 8 27.81 5.02 -41.62
N TRP A 9 28.78 4.77 -40.72
CA TRP A 9 30.18 5.22 -40.68
C TRP A 9 31.10 4.27 -39.88
N SER A 10 32.41 4.37 -40.14
CA SER A 10 33.47 3.75 -39.32
C SER A 10 33.95 4.73 -38.25
N CYS A 11 34.12 4.30 -37.00
CA CYS A 11 34.77 5.10 -35.96
C CYS A 11 35.54 4.25 -34.93
N HIS A 12 36.82 4.59 -34.74
CA HIS A 12 37.68 4.05 -33.69
C HIS A 12 37.27 4.53 -32.30
N TRP A 13 36.98 3.64 -31.34
CA TRP A 13 36.87 4.03 -29.92
C TRP A 13 37.76 3.18 -29.00
N LYS A 14 38.70 3.85 -28.31
CA LYS A 14 39.53 3.29 -27.22
C LYS A 14 38.70 3.26 -25.93
N TRP A 15 38.31 2.09 -25.45
CA TRP A 15 37.57 1.98 -24.19
C TRP A 15 38.49 2.09 -22.96
N LYS A 16 38.27 3.12 -22.13
CA LYS A 16 38.76 3.19 -20.75
C LYS A 16 37.78 2.41 -19.84
N PRO A 17 38.26 1.63 -18.85
CA PRO A 17 37.40 0.78 -18.00
C PRO A 17 36.54 1.56 -16.97
N SER A 18 36.53 2.89 -17.01
CA SER A 18 35.75 3.73 -16.09
C SER A 18 34.25 3.79 -16.43
N SER A 19 33.87 3.62 -17.70
CA SER A 19 32.47 3.79 -18.12
C SER A 19 31.56 2.63 -17.72
N LEU A 20 32.08 1.40 -17.65
CA LEU A 20 31.31 0.24 -17.21
C LEU A 20 30.98 0.28 -15.71
N LEU A 21 31.89 0.78 -14.88
CA LEU A 21 31.62 1.00 -13.45
C LEU A 21 30.56 2.09 -13.24
N PHE A 22 30.54 3.14 -14.06
CA PHE A 22 29.53 4.19 -13.97
C PHE A 22 28.16 3.72 -14.47
N LEU A 23 28.11 2.90 -15.54
CA LEU A 23 26.87 2.26 -16.00
C LEU A 23 26.33 1.24 -14.99
N PHE A 24 27.19 0.49 -14.30
CA PHE A 24 26.74 -0.45 -13.26
C PHE A 24 26.24 0.28 -12.01
N ALA A 25 26.87 1.41 -11.64
CA ALA A 25 26.38 2.28 -10.59
C ALA A 25 25.04 2.95 -10.95
N LEU A 26 24.85 3.40 -12.21
CA LEU A 26 23.54 3.86 -12.67
C LEU A 26 22.50 2.74 -12.70
N CYS A 27 22.82 1.50 -13.11
CA CYS A 27 21.86 0.39 -13.07
C CYS A 27 21.43 0.02 -11.64
N LEU A 28 22.27 0.24 -10.63
CA LEU A 28 21.89 0.05 -9.21
C LEU A 28 21.09 1.24 -8.62
N VAL A 29 21.11 2.40 -9.28
CA VAL A 29 20.32 3.60 -8.91
C VAL A 29 19.02 3.73 -9.74
N TYR A 30 18.98 3.11 -10.92
CA TYR A 30 17.85 3.12 -11.86
C TYR A 30 17.22 1.73 -12.06
N ALA A 31 17.15 0.95 -10.97
CA ALA A 31 16.15 -0.10 -10.86
C ALA A 31 14.94 0.45 -10.06
N PRO A 32 13.96 1.13 -10.70
CA PRO A 32 12.70 1.36 -10.04
C PRO A 32 12.05 0.00 -9.77
N LEU A 33 11.72 -0.29 -8.51
CA LEU A 33 10.78 -1.36 -8.22
C LEU A 33 9.49 -1.05 -9.00
N SER A 34 9.04 -1.99 -9.82
CA SER A 34 7.75 -1.91 -10.49
C SER A 34 6.62 -2.19 -9.50
N VAL A 35 6.40 -1.25 -8.57
CA VAL A 35 5.10 -1.06 -7.92
C VAL A 35 4.30 -0.19 -8.86
N TRP A 36 3.13 -0.67 -9.31
CA TRP A 36 2.18 0.18 -10.03
C TRP A 36 1.72 1.30 -9.10
N ALA A 37 2.12 2.53 -9.40
CA ALA A 37 1.70 3.69 -8.62
C ALA A 37 0.20 3.98 -8.89
N CYS A 38 -0.62 3.90 -7.83
CA CYS A 38 -1.87 4.66 -7.81
C CYS A 38 -1.56 6.17 -7.96
N ALA A 39 -2.50 6.91 -8.55
CA ALA A 39 -2.22 8.19 -9.19
C ALA A 39 -1.68 9.31 -8.28
N ASN A 40 -1.00 10.27 -8.90
CA ASN A 40 -0.54 11.50 -8.27
C ASN A 40 -1.74 12.38 -7.85
N CYS A 41 -2.07 12.39 -6.56
CA CYS A 41 -3.30 13.00 -6.03
C CYS A 41 -3.18 14.46 -5.57
N ARG A 42 -2.21 15.22 -6.11
CA ARG A 42 -2.11 16.68 -5.93
C ARG A 42 -2.24 17.39 -7.28
N VAL A 43 -3.42 17.94 -7.55
CA VAL A 43 -3.81 18.42 -8.89
C VAL A 43 -4.60 19.73 -8.81
N VAL A 44 -4.34 20.65 -9.75
CA VAL A 44 -5.17 21.85 -9.98
C VAL A 44 -6.13 21.56 -11.15
N LEU A 45 -7.42 21.77 -10.93
CA LEU A 45 -8.51 21.44 -11.85
C LEU A 45 -9.24 22.73 -12.25
N SER A 46 -9.09 23.13 -13.51
CA SER A 46 -9.58 24.43 -14.03
C SER A 46 -10.58 24.33 -15.18
N ASN A 47 -11.04 23.12 -15.50
CA ASN A 47 -12.03 22.90 -16.55
C ASN A 47 -13.43 23.39 -16.14
N PRO A 48 -14.35 23.66 -17.09
CA PRO A 48 -15.72 24.09 -16.78
C PRO A 48 -16.49 23.09 -15.91
N SER A 49 -16.19 21.81 -16.08
CA SER A 49 -16.64 20.69 -15.25
C SER A 49 -15.65 19.54 -15.36
N GLY A 50 -15.78 18.56 -14.47
CA GLY A 50 -15.01 17.32 -14.51
C GLY A 50 -15.32 16.39 -13.35
N THR A 51 -14.54 15.32 -13.24
CA THR A 51 -14.59 14.35 -12.13
C THR A 51 -13.19 14.09 -11.59
N PHE A 52 -13.11 13.71 -10.31
CA PHE A 52 -11.89 13.23 -9.67
C PHE A 52 -12.25 12.27 -8.53
N THR A 53 -11.32 11.39 -8.17
CA THR A 53 -11.54 10.33 -7.19
C THR A 53 -10.42 10.29 -6.15
N SER A 54 -10.66 9.60 -5.04
CA SER A 54 -9.59 9.11 -4.18
C SER A 54 -8.61 8.21 -4.95
N PRO A 55 -7.36 8.04 -4.47
CA PRO A 55 -6.42 7.09 -5.06
C PRO A 55 -7.02 5.68 -5.09
N CYS A 56 -6.70 4.91 -6.14
CA CYS A 56 -7.14 3.52 -6.36
C CYS A 56 -8.66 3.26 -6.52
N TYR A 57 -9.54 4.27 -6.35
CA TYR A 57 -11.00 4.15 -6.57
C TYR A 57 -11.34 3.47 -7.92
N PRO A 58 -12.30 2.51 -7.97
CA PRO A 58 -13.29 2.16 -6.95
C PRO A 58 -12.83 1.12 -5.92
N ASN A 59 -11.55 0.71 -5.92
CA ASN A 59 -10.98 -0.05 -4.82
C ASN A 59 -10.61 0.90 -3.67
N ASP A 60 -10.37 0.33 -2.50
CA ASP A 60 -10.06 1.11 -1.31
C ASP A 60 -8.81 1.99 -1.48
N TYR A 61 -8.82 3.19 -0.90
CA TYR A 61 -7.67 4.07 -0.92
C TYR A 61 -6.53 3.52 -0.05
N PRO A 62 -5.25 3.81 -0.33
CA PRO A 62 -4.16 3.39 0.54
C PRO A 62 -4.13 4.14 1.88
N ASN A 63 -3.35 3.63 2.83
CA ASN A 63 -3.04 4.33 4.09
C ASN A 63 -2.09 5.52 3.91
N SER A 64 -2.06 6.39 4.91
CA SER A 64 -1.15 7.53 5.06
C SER A 64 -1.15 8.48 3.85
N GLN A 65 -2.31 8.67 3.22
CA GLN A 65 -2.44 9.55 2.06
C GLN A 65 -2.53 11.01 2.49
N ALA A 66 -2.00 11.91 1.66
CA ALA A 66 -2.02 13.35 1.87
C ALA A 66 -2.30 14.06 0.53
N CYS A 67 -3.54 13.90 0.06
CA CYS A 67 -4.03 14.32 -1.24
C CYS A 67 -4.70 15.70 -1.19
N MET A 68 -4.62 16.45 -2.30
CA MET A 68 -5.15 17.82 -2.38
C MET A 68 -5.55 18.17 -3.82
N TRP A 69 -6.85 18.37 -4.04
CA TRP A 69 -7.38 18.89 -5.30
C TRP A 69 -7.77 20.35 -5.13
N THR A 70 -7.26 21.19 -6.01
CA THR A 70 -7.60 22.63 -6.04
C THR A 70 -8.47 22.89 -7.26
N LEU A 71 -9.75 23.11 -7.04
CA LEU A 71 -10.71 23.46 -8.07
C LEU A 71 -10.64 24.98 -8.27
N ARG A 72 -10.43 25.45 -9.51
CA ARG A 72 -10.28 26.89 -9.80
C ARG A 72 -11.17 27.33 -10.96
N ALA A 73 -12.06 28.27 -10.69
CA ALA A 73 -12.93 28.92 -11.66
C ALA A 73 -12.46 30.35 -11.99
N PRO A 74 -12.83 30.91 -13.15
CA PRO A 74 -12.63 32.33 -13.43
C PRO A 74 -13.55 33.21 -12.56
N THR A 75 -13.15 34.46 -12.33
CA THR A 75 -13.94 35.46 -11.59
C THR A 75 -15.36 35.61 -12.14
N GLY A 76 -16.36 35.66 -11.26
CA GLY A 76 -17.79 35.66 -11.63
C GLY A 76 -18.46 34.29 -11.58
N TYR A 77 -17.66 33.22 -11.40
CA TYR A 77 -18.15 31.86 -11.18
C TYR A 77 -17.74 31.36 -9.79
N ILE A 78 -18.63 30.60 -9.17
CA ILE A 78 -18.35 29.73 -8.02
C ILE A 78 -18.22 28.28 -8.53
N ILE A 79 -17.80 27.39 -7.65
CA ILE A 79 -17.62 25.97 -7.93
C ILE A 79 -18.65 25.20 -7.12
N GLN A 80 -19.45 24.39 -7.80
CA GLN A 80 -20.29 23.38 -7.19
C GLN A 80 -19.57 22.02 -7.29
N ILE A 81 -19.38 21.35 -6.15
CA ILE A 81 -18.89 19.97 -6.07
C ILE A 81 -20.04 19.07 -5.64
N THR A 82 -20.10 17.84 -6.17
CA THR A 82 -21.06 16.80 -5.81
C THR A 82 -20.32 15.49 -5.57
N PHE A 83 -20.55 14.86 -4.42
CA PHE A 83 -19.99 13.55 -4.09
C PHE A 83 -20.94 12.44 -4.55
N ASN A 84 -20.66 11.87 -5.73
CA ASN A 84 -21.51 10.85 -6.35
C ASN A 84 -21.42 9.50 -5.63
N ASP A 85 -20.24 9.20 -5.08
CA ASP A 85 -20.04 8.13 -4.11
C ASP A 85 -19.03 8.62 -3.06
N PHE A 86 -19.23 8.24 -1.80
CA PHE A 86 -18.39 8.64 -0.67
C PHE A 86 -18.55 7.62 0.46
N ASP A 87 -17.44 6.99 0.83
CA ASP A 87 -17.31 6.01 1.90
C ASP A 87 -15.88 6.11 2.45
N ILE A 88 -15.77 6.98 3.44
CA ILE A 88 -14.70 7.27 4.41
C ILE A 88 -14.57 6.32 5.59
N GLU A 89 -13.42 6.12 6.26
CA GLU A 89 -13.51 5.66 7.66
C GLU A 89 -14.35 6.64 8.50
N GLU A 90 -15.17 6.15 9.43
CA GLU A 90 -15.98 6.97 10.33
C GLU A 90 -15.36 7.06 11.73
N ALA A 91 -15.15 8.29 12.21
CA ALA A 91 -14.61 8.56 13.54
C ALA A 91 -15.25 9.83 14.16
N PRO A 92 -15.39 9.91 15.50
CA PRO A 92 -15.83 11.15 16.16
C PRO A 92 -14.93 12.33 15.76
N ASN A 93 -15.52 13.43 15.29
CA ASN A 93 -14.82 14.59 14.73
C ASN A 93 -13.90 14.32 13.51
N CYS A 94 -14.04 13.17 12.84
CA CYS A 94 -13.20 12.74 11.72
C CYS A 94 -11.70 12.83 12.04
N ILE A 95 -11.29 12.15 13.12
CA ILE A 95 -9.92 12.18 13.67
C ILE A 95 -8.96 11.17 13.04
N TYR A 96 -9.48 10.09 12.45
CA TYR A 96 -8.71 9.12 11.68
C TYR A 96 -8.67 9.63 10.22
N ASP A 97 -9.41 8.99 9.31
CA ASP A 97 -9.59 9.53 7.97
C ASP A 97 -10.52 10.74 7.94
N SER A 98 -10.16 11.71 7.09
CA SER A 98 -11.01 12.86 6.83
C SER A 98 -10.80 13.44 5.45
N LEU A 99 -11.92 13.82 4.82
CA LEU A 99 -11.93 14.76 3.70
C LEU A 99 -12.32 16.12 4.27
N SER A 100 -11.40 17.10 4.20
CA SER A 100 -11.72 18.49 4.50
C SER A 100 -12.02 19.25 3.22
N LEU A 101 -13.22 19.84 3.17
CA LEU A 101 -13.64 20.75 2.12
C LEU A 101 -13.50 22.19 2.62
N ASP A 102 -12.65 22.97 1.97
CA ASP A 102 -12.56 24.42 2.16
C ASP A 102 -13.28 25.11 0.99
N ASN A 103 -14.37 25.80 1.33
CA ASN A 103 -15.21 26.52 0.38
C ASN A 103 -14.85 28.02 0.25
N GLY A 104 -13.81 28.47 0.98
CA GLY A 104 -13.35 29.86 1.04
C GLY A 104 -13.93 30.69 2.20
N GLU A 105 -14.84 30.13 2.98
CA GLU A 105 -15.49 30.78 4.14
C GLU A 105 -15.48 29.88 5.39
N SER A 106 -15.64 28.58 5.21
CA SER A 106 -15.54 27.57 6.26
C SER A 106 -14.84 26.30 5.76
N GLN A 107 -14.05 25.69 6.64
CA GLN A 107 -13.48 24.37 6.42
C GLN A 107 -14.35 23.32 7.13
N THR A 108 -15.02 22.48 6.37
CA THR A 108 -15.84 21.38 6.89
C THR A 108 -15.12 20.05 6.72
N LYS A 109 -15.23 19.15 7.70
CA LYS A 109 -14.66 17.80 7.64
C LYS A 109 -15.78 16.78 7.47
N PHE A 110 -15.53 15.78 6.62
CA PHE A 110 -16.41 14.65 6.37
C PHE A 110 -15.66 13.34 6.60
N CYS A 111 -16.39 12.34 7.09
CA CYS A 111 -15.94 10.97 7.34
C CYS A 111 -17.14 10.01 7.23
N GLY A 112 -16.92 8.69 7.25
CA GLY A 112 -17.99 7.71 7.03
C GLY A 112 -18.68 7.89 5.68
N ALA A 113 -20.01 7.71 5.65
CA ALA A 113 -20.85 7.99 4.48
C ALA A 113 -21.41 9.43 4.43
N THR A 114 -21.00 10.33 5.33
CA THR A 114 -21.70 11.61 5.60
C THR A 114 -21.81 12.57 4.42
N ALA A 115 -20.87 12.55 3.47
CA ALA A 115 -20.91 13.41 2.28
C ALA A 115 -21.62 12.76 1.06
N LYS A 116 -22.06 11.49 1.15
CA LYS A 116 -22.59 10.75 0.00
C LYS A 116 -23.88 11.38 -0.55
N GLY A 117 -23.87 11.73 -1.84
CA GLY A 117 -24.98 12.41 -2.50
C GLY A 117 -25.11 13.91 -2.18
N LEU A 118 -24.27 14.45 -1.29
CA LEU A 118 -24.29 15.88 -0.97
C LEU A 118 -23.60 16.70 -2.06
N SER A 119 -24.02 17.95 -2.17
CA SER A 119 -23.41 18.96 -3.04
C SER A 119 -23.11 20.24 -2.25
N PHE A 120 -21.95 20.83 -2.53
CA PHE A 120 -21.46 22.02 -1.84
C PHE A 120 -21.03 23.08 -2.84
N ASN A 121 -21.22 24.35 -2.48
CA ASN A 121 -20.82 25.50 -3.29
C ASN A 121 -19.68 26.26 -2.60
N SER A 122 -18.75 26.80 -3.39
CA SER A 122 -17.74 27.74 -2.89
C SER A 122 -18.32 29.15 -2.71
N SER A 123 -17.80 29.86 -1.72
CA SER A 123 -18.07 31.29 -1.50
C SER A 123 -17.19 32.18 -2.41
N VAL A 124 -16.06 31.64 -2.89
CA VAL A 124 -15.11 32.30 -3.82
C VAL A 124 -14.91 31.48 -5.11
N ASN A 125 -14.10 31.95 -6.06
CA ASN A 125 -13.84 31.26 -7.34
C ASN A 125 -12.78 30.14 -7.25
N GLU A 126 -12.44 29.68 -6.05
CA GLU A 126 -11.50 28.61 -5.76
C GLU A 126 -12.04 27.75 -4.60
N MET A 127 -11.77 26.45 -4.63
CA MET A 127 -12.22 25.49 -3.62
C MET A 127 -11.13 24.43 -3.42
N HIS A 128 -10.77 24.15 -2.18
CA HIS A 128 -9.74 23.16 -1.86
C HIS A 128 -10.39 21.91 -1.24
N VAL A 129 -10.03 20.76 -1.78
CA VAL A 129 -10.46 19.44 -1.29
C VAL A 129 -9.21 18.72 -0.83
N SER A 130 -9.07 18.48 0.46
CA SER A 130 -7.92 17.76 1.02
C SER A 130 -8.38 16.46 1.64
N PHE A 131 -7.72 15.36 1.32
CA PHE A 131 -8.00 14.04 1.87
C PHE A 131 -6.77 13.51 2.61
N SER A 132 -6.97 13.13 3.86
CA SER A 132 -5.98 12.48 4.71
C SER A 132 -6.52 11.12 5.13
N SER A 133 -5.68 10.08 5.02
CA SER A 133 -5.92 8.79 5.67
C SER A 133 -4.87 8.48 6.72
N ASP A 134 -5.22 7.70 7.75
CA ASP A 134 -4.31 7.30 8.82
C ASP A 134 -3.53 6.00 8.49
N PHE A 135 -3.09 5.23 9.48
CA PHE A 135 -2.34 3.99 9.27
C PHE A 135 -3.23 2.72 9.16
N SER A 136 -4.56 2.86 9.24
CA SER A 136 -5.52 1.77 9.41
C SER A 136 -6.85 1.99 8.65
N ILE A 137 -7.74 0.98 8.67
CA ILE A 137 -9.15 1.00 8.21
C ILE A 137 -9.41 1.82 6.94
N GLN A 138 -9.14 1.18 5.80
CA GLN A 138 -9.44 1.76 4.50
C GLN A 138 -10.90 1.51 4.12
N LYS A 139 -11.44 2.39 3.28
CA LYS A 139 -12.77 2.26 2.67
C LYS A 139 -12.67 2.57 1.18
N LYS A 140 -13.80 2.41 0.48
CA LYS A 140 -13.91 2.60 -0.97
C LYS A 140 -13.44 3.97 -1.45
N GLY A 141 -13.50 4.98 -0.58
CA GLY A 141 -13.12 6.35 -0.90
C GLY A 141 -14.25 7.12 -1.53
N PHE A 142 -13.94 7.96 -2.52
CA PHE A 142 -14.94 8.85 -3.10
C PHE A 142 -14.74 9.11 -4.59
N ASN A 143 -15.85 9.44 -5.24
CA ASN A 143 -15.93 9.91 -6.61
C ASN A 143 -16.72 11.23 -6.66
N ALA A 144 -16.00 12.33 -6.85
CA ALA A 144 -16.57 13.67 -6.89
C ALA A 144 -16.65 14.21 -8.32
N SER A 145 -17.75 14.86 -8.64
CA SER A 145 -17.92 15.69 -9.83
C SER A 145 -17.88 17.16 -9.43
N TYR A 146 -17.40 18.03 -10.31
CA TYR A 146 -17.43 19.47 -10.10
C TYR A 146 -17.90 20.18 -11.37
N VAL A 147 -18.54 21.35 -11.18
CA VAL A 147 -18.99 22.24 -12.25
C VAL A 147 -18.86 23.69 -11.78
N ARG A 148 -18.43 24.59 -12.67
CA ARG A 148 -18.46 26.03 -12.39
C ARG A 148 -19.88 26.55 -12.60
N VAL A 149 -20.42 27.26 -11.62
CA VAL A 149 -21.76 27.86 -11.66
C VAL A 149 -21.60 29.38 -11.66
N ALA A 150 -22.25 30.07 -12.60
CA ALA A 150 -22.22 31.53 -12.62
C ALA A 150 -22.93 32.06 -11.38
N VAL A 151 -22.32 33.02 -10.67
CA VAL A 151 -22.96 33.63 -9.49
C VAL A 151 -24.25 34.31 -9.94
N SER A 152 -25.34 34.11 -9.19
CA SER A 152 -26.61 34.76 -9.47
C SER A 152 -26.48 36.27 -9.35
N LEU A 153 -26.92 37.01 -10.37
CA LEU A 153 -26.94 38.48 -10.36
C LEU A 153 -27.72 39.05 -9.16
N ARG A 154 -28.63 38.28 -8.54
CA ARG A 154 -29.35 38.67 -7.32
C ARG A 154 -28.48 38.73 -6.07
N ASN A 155 -27.30 38.12 -6.08
CA ASN A 155 -26.30 38.25 -5.00
C ASN A 155 -25.18 39.25 -5.36
N GLN A 156 -25.36 40.04 -6.43
CA GLN A 156 -24.37 40.97 -6.94
C GLN A 156 -24.96 42.35 -7.21
N LYS A 157 -24.20 43.38 -6.87
CA LYS A 157 -24.45 44.76 -7.29
C LYS A 157 -23.58 45.13 -8.49
N VAL A 158 -24.02 46.14 -9.23
CA VAL A 158 -23.36 46.64 -10.43
C VAL A 158 -22.80 48.03 -10.16
N ILE A 159 -21.49 48.17 -10.27
CA ILE A 159 -20.78 49.46 -10.20
C ILE A 159 -20.96 50.16 -11.55
N LEU A 160 -21.38 51.43 -11.55
CA LEU A 160 -21.61 52.17 -12.79
C LEU A 160 -20.33 52.80 -13.37
N PRO A 161 -20.12 52.72 -14.70
CA PRO A 161 -18.94 53.28 -15.35
C PRO A 161 -18.96 54.81 -15.28
N GLN A 162 -17.87 55.40 -14.80
CA GLN A 162 -17.74 56.86 -14.65
C GLN A 162 -17.29 57.55 -15.96
N SER A 163 -16.72 56.80 -16.91
CA SER A 163 -16.35 57.26 -18.25
C SER A 163 -16.85 56.27 -19.30
N LEU A 164 -17.22 56.78 -20.49
CA LEU A 164 -17.74 55.96 -21.59
C LEU A 164 -16.74 54.92 -22.12
N ASP A 165 -15.44 55.15 -21.92
CA ASP A 165 -14.35 54.30 -22.39
C ASP A 165 -14.03 53.11 -21.46
N SER A 166 -14.54 53.07 -20.22
CA SER A 166 -14.14 52.04 -19.26
C SER A 166 -14.80 50.69 -19.54
N TYR A 167 -16.13 50.67 -19.60
CA TYR A 167 -16.97 49.51 -19.92
C TYR A 167 -18.44 49.94 -20.02
N GLN A 168 -19.29 49.15 -20.65
CA GLN A 168 -20.73 49.39 -20.72
C GLN A 168 -21.51 48.24 -20.08
N VAL A 169 -22.55 48.57 -19.32
CA VAL A 169 -23.52 47.60 -18.79
C VAL A 169 -24.83 47.77 -19.56
N SER A 170 -25.24 46.75 -20.31
CA SER A 170 -26.46 46.79 -21.11
C SER A 170 -27.33 45.56 -20.90
N VAL A 171 -28.60 45.67 -21.27
CA VAL A 171 -29.43 44.48 -21.54
C VAL A 171 -28.76 43.61 -22.61
N ALA A 172 -28.89 42.30 -22.48
CA ALA A 172 -28.30 41.33 -23.41
C ALA A 172 -28.99 41.37 -24.77
N LYS A 173 -28.24 41.13 -25.86
CA LYS A 173 -28.79 41.11 -27.24
C LYS A 173 -29.84 40.00 -27.48
N SER A 174 -29.92 39.03 -26.58
CA SER A 174 -30.94 37.97 -26.53
C SER A 174 -32.33 38.46 -26.10
N VAL A 175 -32.41 39.61 -25.43
CA VAL A 175 -33.68 40.16 -24.90
C VAL A 175 -34.16 41.29 -25.80
N SER A 176 -35.33 41.10 -26.42
CA SER A 176 -36.04 42.15 -27.16
C SER A 176 -36.98 42.94 -26.24
N ILE A 177 -36.74 44.25 -26.15
CA ILE A 177 -37.65 45.17 -25.44
C ILE A 177 -38.82 45.49 -26.40
N PRO A 178 -40.09 45.26 -26.01
CA PRO A 178 -41.24 45.55 -26.85
C PRO A 178 -41.54 47.06 -26.92
N GLU A 179 -42.47 47.45 -27.80
CA GLU A 179 -43.03 48.81 -27.78
C GLU A 179 -43.69 49.10 -26.41
N LEU A 180 -43.30 50.20 -25.75
CA LEU A 180 -43.84 50.58 -24.44
C LEU A 180 -44.77 51.79 -24.56
N ARG A 181 -46.06 51.56 -24.29
CA ARG A 181 -47.10 52.59 -24.07
C ARG A 181 -47.38 52.84 -22.60
N ALA A 182 -46.98 51.89 -21.76
CA ALA A 182 -46.94 51.97 -20.32
C ALA A 182 -45.73 51.15 -19.85
N PHE A 183 -45.17 51.50 -18.70
CA PHE A 183 -44.19 50.64 -18.04
C PHE A 183 -44.21 50.83 -16.53
N THR A 184 -43.63 49.85 -15.83
CA THR A 184 -43.14 50.00 -14.47
C THR A 184 -41.69 49.58 -14.44
N LEU A 185 -40.84 50.39 -13.84
CA LEU A 185 -39.40 50.18 -13.75
C LEU A 185 -39.01 50.36 -12.28
N CYS A 186 -38.39 49.34 -11.68
CA CYS A 186 -37.95 49.35 -10.29
C CYS A 186 -36.47 48.98 -10.20
N PHE A 187 -35.70 49.71 -9.41
CA PHE A 187 -34.31 49.38 -9.09
C PHE A 187 -33.94 49.93 -7.71
N GLU A 188 -32.83 49.46 -7.18
CA GLU A 188 -32.21 49.98 -5.97
C GLU A 188 -30.86 50.61 -6.34
N ALA A 189 -30.51 51.73 -5.71
CA ALA A 189 -29.24 52.39 -5.97
C ALA A 189 -28.62 53.00 -4.71
N THR A 190 -27.30 53.19 -4.77
CA THR A 190 -26.51 53.96 -3.80
C THR A 190 -25.84 55.16 -4.48
N LYS A 191 -25.40 56.14 -3.68
CA LYS A 191 -24.54 57.24 -4.12
C LYS A 191 -23.34 57.38 -3.18
N ILE A 192 -22.16 57.51 -3.75
CA ILE A 192 -20.89 57.65 -3.04
C ILE A 192 -20.37 59.09 -3.21
N GLY A 193 -20.30 59.81 -2.09
CA GLY A 193 -19.81 61.19 -2.03
C GLY A 193 -20.90 62.26 -2.03
N LYS A 194 -20.56 63.41 -1.45
CA LYS A 194 -21.49 64.54 -1.19
C LYS A 194 -21.52 65.60 -2.31
N GLU A 195 -20.92 65.32 -3.46
CA GLU A 195 -20.91 66.24 -4.60
C GLU A 195 -22.30 66.31 -5.25
N ASP A 196 -22.78 67.54 -5.52
CA ASP A 196 -24.05 67.78 -6.22
C ASP A 196 -23.84 67.83 -7.74
N SER A 197 -23.19 66.78 -8.26
CA SER A 197 -22.95 66.60 -9.69
C SER A 197 -24.22 66.14 -10.42
N GLU A 198 -24.36 66.52 -11.69
CA GLU A 198 -25.41 65.99 -12.56
C GLU A 198 -25.07 64.54 -12.94
N TRP A 199 -26.07 63.66 -12.94
CA TRP A 199 -25.87 62.24 -13.18
C TRP A 199 -27.07 61.56 -13.86
N THR A 200 -26.80 60.46 -14.58
CA THR A 200 -27.82 59.57 -15.17
C THR A 200 -27.69 58.16 -14.61
N ALA A 201 -28.81 57.55 -14.18
CA ALA A 201 -28.83 56.19 -13.63
C ALA A 201 -29.09 55.10 -14.69
N PHE A 202 -29.93 55.39 -15.69
CA PHE A 202 -30.12 54.54 -16.86
C PHE A 202 -30.52 55.35 -18.09
N SER A 203 -30.23 54.81 -19.27
CA SER A 203 -30.55 55.41 -20.56
C SER A 203 -31.03 54.35 -21.55
N TYR A 204 -32.07 54.69 -22.32
CA TYR A 204 -32.60 53.90 -23.43
C TYR A 204 -32.51 54.71 -24.71
N SER A 205 -31.92 54.11 -25.74
CA SER A 205 -31.63 54.74 -27.02
C SER A 205 -31.95 53.81 -28.18
N ASP A 206 -32.40 54.37 -29.29
CA ASP A 206 -32.57 53.67 -30.56
C ASP A 206 -31.59 54.27 -31.60
N ALA A 207 -31.37 53.57 -32.72
CA ALA A 207 -30.56 54.05 -33.84
C ALA A 207 -31.00 55.43 -34.35
N SER A 208 -32.28 55.76 -34.21
CA SER A 208 -32.87 57.04 -34.64
C SER A 208 -32.77 58.16 -33.59
N PHE A 209 -32.62 57.83 -32.30
CA PHE A 209 -32.72 58.80 -31.20
C PHE A 209 -31.78 58.43 -30.04
N PRO A 210 -30.77 59.26 -29.73
CA PRO A 210 -29.74 58.94 -28.74
C PRO A 210 -30.24 58.92 -27.30
N GLN A 211 -31.40 59.51 -26.98
CA GLN A 211 -31.97 59.48 -25.63
C GLN A 211 -33.52 59.49 -25.69
N LEU A 212 -34.10 58.30 -25.80
CA LEU A 212 -35.56 58.11 -25.85
C LEU A 212 -36.19 58.16 -24.46
N LEU A 213 -35.59 57.45 -23.51
CA LEU A 213 -35.98 57.41 -22.10
C LEU A 213 -34.70 57.47 -21.25
N SER A 214 -34.67 58.31 -20.22
CA SER A 214 -33.59 58.30 -19.21
C SER A 214 -34.05 58.89 -17.89
N PHE A 215 -33.45 58.43 -16.79
CA PHE A 215 -33.67 58.97 -15.45
C PHE A 215 -32.35 59.48 -14.87
N GLY A 216 -32.39 60.68 -14.29
CA GLY A 216 -31.21 61.33 -13.73
C GLY A 216 -31.52 62.54 -12.86
N LYS A 217 -30.45 63.20 -12.42
CA LYS A 217 -30.48 64.44 -11.64
C LYS A 217 -29.73 65.54 -12.38
N THR A 218 -30.34 66.71 -12.47
CA THR A 218 -29.72 67.97 -12.92
C THR A 218 -29.83 69.01 -11.80
N LYS A 219 -29.23 70.20 -11.98
CA LYS A 219 -29.35 71.32 -11.02
C LYS A 219 -30.80 71.76 -10.73
N SER A 220 -31.74 71.45 -11.64
CA SER A 220 -33.19 71.67 -11.46
C SER A 220 -33.91 70.55 -10.69
N GLY A 221 -33.19 69.52 -10.23
CA GLY A 221 -33.71 68.35 -9.54
C GLY A 221 -33.77 67.09 -10.40
N TYR A 222 -34.61 66.14 -10.00
CA TYR A 222 -34.73 64.82 -10.61
C TYR A 222 -35.64 64.87 -11.83
N PHE A 223 -35.25 64.22 -12.92
CA PHE A 223 -36.02 64.22 -14.15
C PHE A 223 -36.14 62.84 -14.77
N LEU A 224 -37.26 62.64 -15.47
CA LEU A 224 -37.47 61.55 -16.41
C LEU A 224 -37.60 62.16 -17.81
N SER A 225 -36.66 61.84 -18.70
CA SER A 225 -36.65 62.33 -20.08
C SER A 225 -37.48 61.44 -20.98
N PHE A 226 -38.34 62.01 -21.82
CA PHE A 226 -39.06 61.34 -22.90
C PHE A 226 -38.81 62.07 -24.21
N PHE A 227 -38.18 61.42 -25.19
CA PHE A 227 -37.85 62.02 -26.51
C PHE A 227 -37.13 63.38 -26.38
N GLY A 228 -36.19 63.50 -25.44
CA GLY A 228 -35.49 64.75 -25.11
C GLY A 228 -36.26 65.77 -24.26
N SER A 229 -37.56 65.59 -24.03
CA SER A 229 -38.34 66.43 -23.11
C SER A 229 -38.20 65.94 -21.67
N LYS A 230 -37.70 66.80 -20.75
CA LYS A 230 -37.52 66.47 -19.33
C LYS A 230 -38.80 66.73 -18.53
N CYS A 231 -39.35 65.71 -17.87
CA CYS A 231 -40.37 65.90 -16.83
C CYS A 231 -39.71 65.88 -15.45
N LEU A 232 -39.93 66.92 -14.64
CA LEU A 232 -39.36 67.06 -13.30
C LEU A 232 -40.19 66.28 -12.27
N LEU A 233 -39.54 65.44 -11.46
CA LEU A 233 -40.20 64.55 -10.48
C LEU A 233 -40.16 65.09 -9.03
N ASN A 234 -39.65 66.30 -8.83
CA ASN A 234 -39.40 66.91 -7.52
C ASN A 234 -40.64 66.95 -6.61
N SER A 235 -41.85 67.08 -7.16
CA SER A 235 -43.11 67.13 -6.37
C SER A 235 -43.58 65.77 -5.85
N ALA A 236 -43.05 64.66 -6.39
CA ALA A 236 -43.38 63.30 -5.95
C ALA A 236 -42.26 62.65 -5.10
N LEU A 237 -41.08 63.27 -5.03
CA LEU A 237 -39.93 62.79 -4.25
C LEU A 237 -39.78 63.65 -2.97
N PRO A 238 -39.90 63.07 -1.76
CA PRO A 238 -39.81 63.81 -0.51
C PRO A 238 -38.35 64.12 -0.14
N VAL A 239 -37.80 65.20 -0.71
CA VAL A 239 -36.39 65.59 -0.57
C VAL A 239 -36.29 66.98 0.03
N LYS A 240 -35.41 67.17 1.02
CA LYS A 240 -35.05 68.49 1.56
C LYS A 240 -33.98 69.13 0.68
N ASP A 241 -33.97 70.46 0.61
CA ASP A 241 -32.96 71.19 -0.16
C ASP A 241 -31.53 70.75 0.20
N LYS A 242 -30.77 70.34 -0.83
CA LYS A 242 -29.37 69.84 -0.79
C LYS A 242 -29.17 68.37 -0.38
N GLU A 243 -30.20 67.58 -0.09
CA GLU A 243 -30.07 66.12 0.07
C GLU A 243 -30.28 65.39 -1.28
N ASP A 244 -29.63 64.23 -1.46
CA ASP A 244 -29.84 63.37 -2.63
C ASP A 244 -30.84 62.24 -2.29
N ILE A 245 -31.56 61.70 -3.28
CA ILE A 245 -32.50 60.57 -3.04
C ILE A 245 -31.77 59.25 -2.77
N PHE A 246 -30.53 59.12 -3.22
CA PHE A 246 -29.71 57.95 -2.95
C PHE A 246 -28.63 58.28 -1.92
N THR A 247 -28.55 57.45 -0.89
CA THR A 247 -27.57 57.55 0.20
C THR A 247 -26.47 56.50 -0.01
N GLU A 248 -25.57 56.34 0.95
CA GLU A 248 -24.58 55.23 0.93
C GLU A 248 -25.26 53.84 1.13
N SER A 249 -26.54 53.82 1.53
CA SER A 249 -27.36 52.60 1.64
C SER A 249 -28.27 52.41 0.42
N PHE A 250 -28.60 51.15 0.09
CA PHE A 250 -29.51 50.84 -1.01
C PHE A 250 -30.92 51.35 -0.75
N GLU A 251 -31.41 52.23 -1.62
CA GLU A 251 -32.79 52.73 -1.58
C GLU A 251 -33.55 52.36 -2.85
N GLN A 252 -34.75 51.81 -2.69
CA GLN A 252 -35.59 51.36 -3.80
C GLN A 252 -36.41 52.51 -4.39
N LEU A 253 -36.30 52.67 -5.71
CA LEU A 253 -37.09 53.60 -6.51
C LEU A 253 -37.87 52.81 -7.57
N CYS A 254 -39.19 53.01 -7.61
CA CYS A 254 -40.04 52.51 -8.69
C CYS A 254 -40.72 53.67 -9.42
N ILE A 255 -40.67 53.64 -10.75
CA ILE A 255 -41.27 54.61 -11.66
C ILE A 255 -42.29 53.88 -12.53
N ALA A 256 -43.55 54.33 -12.51
CA ALA A 256 -44.63 53.84 -13.35
C ALA A 256 -45.09 54.95 -14.29
N TRP A 257 -45.25 54.68 -15.59
CA TRP A 257 -45.69 55.66 -16.58
C TRP A 257 -46.77 55.08 -17.48
N SER A 258 -47.71 55.93 -17.90
CA SER A 258 -48.72 55.61 -18.91
C SER A 258 -48.91 56.75 -19.91
N SER A 259 -48.76 56.44 -21.20
CA SER A 259 -48.96 57.35 -22.33
C SER A 259 -50.37 57.92 -22.42
N SER A 260 -51.40 57.15 -22.03
CA SER A 260 -52.80 57.56 -22.11
C SER A 260 -53.19 58.61 -21.06
N LEU A 261 -52.53 58.59 -19.90
CA LEU A 261 -52.78 59.52 -18.80
C LEU A 261 -51.76 60.67 -18.77
N GLY A 262 -50.63 60.54 -19.47
CA GLY A 262 -49.53 61.50 -19.42
C GLY A 262 -48.93 61.67 -18.03
N SER A 263 -49.14 60.70 -17.12
CA SER A 263 -48.75 60.78 -15.72
C SER A 263 -47.61 59.82 -15.38
N VAL A 264 -46.69 60.27 -14.54
CA VAL A 264 -45.61 59.46 -13.96
C VAL A 264 -45.88 59.27 -12.47
N GLY A 265 -46.13 58.03 -12.07
CA GLY A 265 -46.15 57.61 -10.68
C GLY A 265 -44.74 57.28 -10.20
N VAL A 266 -44.40 57.72 -8.99
CA VAL A 266 -43.11 57.47 -8.35
C VAL A 266 -43.36 56.90 -6.96
N ASN A 267 -42.83 55.71 -6.68
CA ASN A 267 -42.81 55.10 -5.35
C ASN A 267 -41.39 55.13 -4.80
N PHE A 268 -41.21 55.77 -3.65
CA PHE A 268 -39.92 55.90 -2.98
C PHE A 268 -40.12 55.90 -1.46
N LYS A 269 -39.33 55.11 -0.72
CA LYS A 269 -39.49 54.91 0.74
C LYS A 269 -40.95 54.60 1.16
N ARG A 270 -41.66 53.81 0.35
CA ARG A 270 -43.10 53.44 0.47
C ARG A 270 -44.11 54.60 0.32
N ASN A 271 -43.66 55.80 -0.02
CA ASN A 271 -44.52 56.92 -0.38
C ASN A 271 -44.72 56.94 -1.91
N TYR A 272 -45.97 56.96 -2.34
CA TYR A 272 -46.35 57.04 -3.76
C TYR A 272 -46.86 58.45 -4.11
N GLY A 273 -46.17 59.12 -5.03
CA GLY A 273 -46.59 60.40 -5.60
C GLY A 273 -46.84 60.29 -7.11
N THR A 274 -47.61 61.21 -7.68
CA THR A 274 -47.89 61.26 -9.13
C THR A 274 -47.65 62.66 -9.69
N VAL A 275 -46.93 62.73 -10.81
CA VAL A 275 -46.63 63.95 -11.55
C VAL A 275 -47.30 63.92 -12.93
N SER A 276 -47.91 65.03 -13.32
CA SER A 276 -48.41 65.25 -14.69
C SER A 276 -47.23 65.65 -15.59
N CYS A 277 -47.03 64.89 -16.67
CA CYS A 277 -45.97 65.05 -17.66
C CYS A 277 -46.61 65.16 -19.06
N ASN A 278 -47.32 66.26 -19.33
CA ASN A 278 -48.12 66.43 -20.55
C ASN A 278 -47.33 66.23 -21.85
N SER A 279 -46.00 66.48 -21.86
CA SER A 279 -45.12 66.22 -23.01
C SER A 279 -44.96 64.73 -23.37
N SER A 280 -45.29 63.82 -22.44
CA SER A 280 -45.26 62.36 -22.62
C SER A 280 -46.60 61.78 -23.10
N MET A 281 -47.68 62.57 -23.11
CA MET A 281 -49.02 62.10 -23.47
C MET A 281 -49.07 61.71 -24.95
N GLY A 282 -49.60 60.52 -25.26
CA GLY A 282 -49.64 59.98 -26.62
C GLY A 282 -48.28 59.59 -27.21
N LYS A 283 -47.16 59.71 -26.47
CA LYS A 283 -45.85 59.21 -26.89
C LYS A 283 -45.78 57.70 -26.74
N VAL A 284 -45.00 57.05 -27.60
CA VAL A 284 -44.82 55.60 -27.65
C VAL A 284 -43.33 55.34 -27.70
N ILE A 285 -42.78 54.58 -26.76
CA ILE A 285 -41.35 54.25 -26.76
C ILE A 285 -41.16 53.06 -27.71
N PRO A 286 -40.36 53.19 -28.80
CA PRO A 286 -40.16 52.10 -29.76
C PRO A 286 -39.43 50.93 -29.11
N GLY A 287 -39.77 49.71 -29.54
CA GLY A 287 -39.08 48.49 -29.13
C GLY A 287 -37.71 48.33 -29.81
N ASN A 288 -36.98 47.27 -29.43
CA ASN A 288 -35.66 46.87 -29.95
C ASN A 288 -34.51 47.91 -29.77
N GLY A 289 -34.71 48.95 -28.98
CA GLY A 289 -33.66 49.88 -28.57
C GLY A 289 -32.70 49.26 -27.54
N LYS A 290 -31.56 49.91 -27.32
CA LYS A 290 -30.54 49.51 -26.36
C LYS A 290 -30.80 50.16 -25.00
N LEU A 291 -31.05 49.36 -23.97
CA LEU A 291 -31.09 49.80 -22.57
C LEU A 291 -29.70 49.65 -21.93
N LEU A 292 -29.23 50.74 -21.33
CA LEU A 292 -27.94 50.90 -20.67
C LEU A 292 -28.13 51.35 -19.22
N LEU A 293 -27.33 50.83 -18.30
CA LEU A 293 -27.18 51.40 -16.96
C LEU A 293 -26.07 52.45 -17.00
N GLY A 294 -26.33 53.60 -16.38
CA GLY A 294 -25.50 54.80 -16.49
C GLY A 294 -25.85 55.71 -17.67
N SER A 295 -24.95 56.65 -17.95
CA SER A 295 -25.07 57.62 -19.04
C SER A 295 -24.61 57.06 -20.39
N ASN A 296 -25.20 57.58 -21.46
CA ASN A 296 -24.78 57.36 -22.84
C ASN A 296 -24.31 58.65 -23.53
N GLN A 297 -24.09 59.72 -22.77
CA GLN A 297 -23.65 61.05 -23.23
C GLN A 297 -22.29 61.40 -22.61
N HIS A 298 -21.45 62.13 -23.36
CA HIS A 298 -20.13 62.57 -22.88
C HIS A 298 -20.22 63.69 -21.83
N ASP A 299 -21.25 64.53 -21.87
CA ASP A 299 -21.37 65.73 -21.02
C ASP A 299 -21.91 65.46 -19.60
N ILE A 300 -22.65 64.37 -19.42
CA ILE A 300 -23.29 64.01 -18.14
C ILE A 300 -22.78 62.63 -17.73
N GLY A 301 -22.17 62.53 -16.55
CA GLY A 301 -21.67 61.27 -16.00
C GLY A 301 -22.78 60.28 -15.62
N SER A 302 -22.40 59.02 -15.43
CA SER A 302 -23.26 58.05 -14.73
C SER A 302 -23.37 58.39 -13.24
N LEU A 303 -24.41 57.89 -12.57
CA LEU A 303 -24.48 57.92 -11.11
C LEU A 303 -23.21 57.31 -10.49
N LYS A 304 -22.58 58.04 -9.56
CA LYS A 304 -21.37 57.61 -8.85
C LYS A 304 -21.76 56.72 -7.67
N GLY A 305 -22.03 55.46 -7.95
CA GLY A 305 -22.48 54.47 -6.97
C GLY A 305 -22.85 53.14 -7.63
N ASP A 306 -23.63 52.34 -6.91
CA ASP A 306 -24.02 50.99 -7.30
C ASP A 306 -25.50 50.93 -7.69
N ILE A 307 -25.87 50.06 -8.64
CA ILE A 307 -27.26 49.68 -8.95
C ILE A 307 -27.47 48.19 -8.66
N TYR A 308 -28.68 47.88 -8.19
CA TYR A 308 -29.14 46.53 -7.85
C TYR A 308 -30.61 46.31 -8.26
N ASN A 309 -30.99 45.04 -8.50
CA ASN A 309 -32.37 44.56 -8.63
C ASN A 309 -33.24 45.29 -9.68
N PHE A 310 -32.61 45.73 -10.79
CA PHE A 310 -33.32 46.43 -11.86
C PHE A 310 -34.28 45.49 -12.59
N ARG A 311 -35.56 45.88 -12.61
CA ARG A 311 -36.68 45.11 -13.18
C ARG A 311 -37.60 46.03 -13.98
N LEU A 312 -38.05 45.56 -15.15
CA LEU A 312 -38.91 46.28 -16.08
C LEU A 312 -40.14 45.44 -16.44
N TRP A 313 -41.32 46.09 -16.37
CA TRP A 313 -42.60 45.59 -16.83
C TRP A 313 -43.21 46.51 -17.90
N ASN A 314 -43.94 45.94 -18.86
CA ASN A 314 -44.63 46.70 -19.93
C ASN A 314 -46.04 47.20 -19.55
N PHE A 315 -46.34 47.31 -18.26
CA PHE A 315 -47.60 47.81 -17.72
C PHE A 315 -47.38 48.58 -16.42
N THR A 316 -48.32 49.43 -16.03
CA THR A 316 -48.30 50.15 -14.75
C THR A 316 -48.78 49.25 -13.60
N ILE A 317 -47.95 49.06 -12.58
CA ILE A 317 -48.31 48.39 -11.32
C ILE A 317 -48.99 49.39 -10.38
N SER A 318 -49.99 48.95 -9.62
CA SER A 318 -50.71 49.82 -8.68
C SER A 318 -49.88 50.15 -7.43
N SER A 319 -50.14 51.30 -6.82
CA SER A 319 -49.40 51.78 -5.63
C SER A 319 -49.39 50.79 -4.45
N LYS A 320 -50.50 50.07 -4.23
CA LYS A 320 -50.61 49.02 -3.20
C LYS A 320 -49.67 47.84 -3.44
N ILE A 321 -49.44 47.46 -4.70
CA ILE A 321 -48.53 46.36 -5.05
C ILE A 321 -47.08 46.87 -5.04
N LEU A 322 -46.84 48.09 -5.52
CA LEU A 322 -45.52 48.74 -5.49
C LEU A 322 -44.96 48.90 -4.06
N SER A 323 -45.79 49.16 -3.06
CA SER A 323 -45.34 49.31 -1.66
C SER A 323 -44.91 47.99 -0.99
N ASN A 324 -45.28 46.84 -1.58
CA ASN A 324 -44.98 45.49 -1.07
C ASN A 324 -44.43 44.57 -2.18
N LEU A 325 -43.62 45.12 -3.08
CA LEU A 325 -43.08 44.39 -4.23
C LEU A 325 -41.97 43.42 -3.78
N SER A 326 -42.34 42.14 -3.63
CA SER A 326 -41.40 41.11 -3.18
C SER A 326 -40.30 40.79 -4.22
N CYS A 327 -39.24 40.16 -3.74
CA CYS A 327 -38.15 39.64 -4.58
C CYS A 327 -38.61 38.53 -5.55
N SER A 328 -39.67 37.80 -5.22
CA SER A 328 -40.20 36.71 -6.07
C SER A 328 -40.92 37.20 -7.33
N VAL A 329 -41.35 38.47 -7.39
CA VAL A 329 -41.96 39.05 -8.59
C VAL A 329 -40.87 39.41 -9.60
N LYS A 330 -40.80 38.63 -10.68
CA LYS A 330 -39.89 38.84 -11.82
C LYS A 330 -40.40 39.94 -12.76
N GLY A 331 -39.48 40.72 -13.32
CA GLY A 331 -39.75 41.59 -14.48
C GLY A 331 -40.16 40.77 -15.69
N ASN A 332 -41.25 41.16 -16.38
CA ASN A 332 -41.71 40.42 -17.58
C ASN A 332 -41.03 40.90 -18.89
N VAL A 333 -40.31 42.02 -18.86
CA VAL A 333 -39.48 42.50 -19.98
C VAL A 333 -38.00 42.33 -19.67
N VAL A 334 -37.55 42.83 -18.50
CA VAL A 334 -36.18 42.68 -18.01
C VAL A 334 -36.23 42.32 -16.54
N ASP A 335 -35.52 41.27 -16.12
CA ASP A 335 -35.36 40.89 -14.71
C ASP A 335 -33.88 40.93 -14.30
N TRP A 336 -33.61 40.97 -12.99
CA TRP A 336 -32.24 40.96 -12.46
C TRP A 336 -31.68 39.53 -12.40
N GLN A 337 -31.42 38.94 -13.57
CA GLN A 337 -30.84 37.61 -13.78
C GLN A 337 -29.79 37.65 -14.91
N ASN A 338 -28.79 36.77 -14.87
CA ASN A 338 -27.66 36.79 -15.81
C ASN A 338 -28.09 36.75 -17.30
N ASP A 339 -29.12 35.97 -17.63
CA ASP A 339 -29.58 35.79 -19.02
C ASP A 339 -30.13 37.08 -19.67
N PHE A 340 -30.50 38.07 -18.85
CA PHE A 340 -31.08 39.33 -19.30
C PHE A 340 -30.04 40.45 -19.51
N TRP A 341 -28.82 40.30 -18.99
CA TRP A 341 -27.84 41.38 -18.93
C TRP A 341 -26.47 40.98 -19.46
N ASN A 342 -25.85 41.89 -20.22
CA ASN A 342 -24.45 41.80 -20.61
C ASN A 342 -23.64 42.72 -19.69
N ILE A 343 -23.14 42.15 -18.58
CA ILE A 343 -22.41 42.87 -17.55
C ILE A 343 -20.94 42.41 -17.52
N PRO A 344 -19.97 43.30 -17.77
CA PRO A 344 -18.55 43.00 -17.61
C PRO A 344 -18.22 42.62 -16.16
N THR A 345 -17.36 41.61 -15.96
CA THR A 345 -16.98 41.13 -14.61
C THR A 345 -16.37 42.21 -13.72
N LEU A 346 -15.70 43.20 -14.31
CA LEU A 346 -15.17 44.40 -13.62
C LEU A 346 -16.25 45.27 -12.96
N ALA A 347 -17.49 45.19 -13.42
CA ALA A 347 -18.62 45.95 -12.88
C ALA A 347 -19.38 45.19 -11.77
N LEU A 348 -19.18 43.87 -11.64
CA LEU A 348 -19.90 43.02 -10.71
C LEU A 348 -19.16 42.93 -9.37
N LYS A 349 -19.87 43.22 -8.27
CA LYS A 349 -19.36 43.03 -6.92
C LYS A 349 -20.40 42.26 -6.07
N ALA A 350 -19.96 41.22 -5.37
CA ALA A 350 -20.80 40.54 -4.40
C ALA A 350 -20.97 41.43 -3.15
N GLU A 351 -22.15 41.39 -2.53
CA GLU A 351 -22.49 42.22 -1.36
C GLU A 351 -23.54 41.49 -0.51
N SER A 352 -23.38 41.47 0.81
CA SER A 352 -24.22 40.68 1.72
C SER A 352 -25.49 41.41 2.20
N ASN A 353 -25.58 42.73 2.01
CA ASN A 353 -26.69 43.56 2.48
C ASN A 353 -27.79 43.82 1.41
N LEU A 354 -27.81 43.02 0.34
CA LEU A 354 -28.72 43.18 -0.79
C LEU A 354 -30.14 42.70 -0.47
N SER A 355 -31.16 43.50 -0.78
CA SER A 355 -32.56 43.26 -0.39
C SER A 355 -33.17 41.94 -0.88
N CYS A 356 -32.66 41.41 -1.99
CA CYS A 356 -33.06 40.13 -2.60
C CYS A 356 -31.88 39.15 -2.70
N GLY A 357 -30.79 39.39 -1.96
CA GLY A 357 -29.65 38.51 -1.88
C GLY A 357 -29.97 37.30 -1.00
N SER A 358 -29.76 36.09 -1.53
CA SER A 358 -30.00 34.86 -0.79
C SER A 358 -28.69 34.33 -0.18
N TYR A 359 -28.21 35.01 0.86
CA TYR A 359 -27.16 34.52 1.77
C TYR A 359 -27.77 33.74 2.95
N LEU A 360 -28.55 32.71 2.63
CA LEU A 360 -29.04 31.75 3.63
C LEU A 360 -29.02 30.35 3.05
N ILE A 361 -28.27 29.48 3.72
CA ILE A 361 -28.56 28.05 3.79
C ILE A 361 -29.99 27.93 4.33
N PRO A 362 -30.94 27.33 3.59
CA PRO A 362 -32.18 26.87 4.20
C PRO A 362 -31.84 25.63 5.03
N LEU A 363 -31.60 25.83 6.32
CA LEU A 363 -31.80 24.74 7.27
C LEU A 363 -33.27 24.30 7.13
N PRO A 364 -33.57 23.00 7.01
CA PRO A 364 -34.95 22.54 6.96
C PRO A 364 -35.65 22.93 8.26
N ALA A 365 -36.85 23.49 8.16
CA ALA A 365 -37.62 23.93 9.31
C ALA A 365 -38.03 22.71 10.17
N ALA A 366 -37.39 22.56 11.33
CA ALA A 366 -37.73 21.57 12.35
C ALA A 366 -37.64 22.19 13.76
N GLU A 367 -38.80 22.67 14.22
CA GLU A 367 -39.22 22.85 15.62
C GLU A 367 -38.41 23.74 16.58
N LEU A 368 -39.03 24.08 17.72
CA LEU A 368 -38.47 25.03 18.70
C LEU A 368 -37.31 24.40 19.47
N ALA A 369 -36.17 25.09 19.41
CA ALA A 369 -34.95 24.76 20.13
C ALA A 369 -35.15 24.47 21.63
N SER A 370 -34.48 23.42 22.10
CA SER A 370 -34.20 23.24 23.54
C SER A 370 -32.87 23.93 23.89
N CYS A 371 -32.43 23.90 25.16
CA CYS A 371 -31.09 24.41 25.52
C CYS A 371 -29.94 23.71 24.77
N ALA A 372 -30.18 22.59 24.09
CA ALA A 372 -29.17 21.93 23.24
C ALA A 372 -28.74 22.80 22.04
N ASP A 373 -29.66 23.60 21.47
CA ASP A 373 -29.44 24.30 20.19
C ASP A 373 -28.98 25.76 20.37
N LEU A 374 -28.95 26.26 21.62
CA LEU A 374 -28.57 27.63 21.99
C LEU A 374 -27.12 27.78 22.49
N GLY A 375 -26.36 26.69 22.51
CA GLY A 375 -24.92 26.70 22.79
C GLY A 375 -24.54 27.30 24.15
N THR A 376 -23.53 28.17 24.15
CA THR A 376 -22.84 28.67 25.35
C THR A 376 -23.72 29.47 26.32
N LEU A 377 -24.89 29.97 25.91
CA LEU A 377 -25.78 30.74 26.80
C LEU A 377 -26.37 29.91 27.96
N CYS A 378 -26.49 28.59 27.81
CA CYS A 378 -27.05 27.73 28.87
C CYS A 378 -25.98 27.23 29.88
N GLN A 379 -24.69 27.54 29.69
CA GLN A 379 -23.61 27.06 30.59
C GLN A 379 -23.29 28.00 31.75
N ASP A 380 -23.47 29.33 31.60
CA ASP A 380 -23.10 30.35 32.60
C ASP A 380 -24.30 31.12 33.20
N GLY A 381 -25.54 30.72 32.90
CA GLY A 381 -26.77 31.40 33.34
C GLY A 381 -27.46 30.77 34.56
N ILE A 382 -27.97 31.59 35.49
CA ILE A 382 -28.76 31.10 36.63
C ILE A 382 -30.22 30.89 36.18
N ILE A 383 -30.77 29.69 36.42
CA ILE A 383 -32.10 29.31 35.92
C ILE A 383 -33.15 29.32 37.04
N TYR A 384 -34.28 29.96 36.76
CA TYR A 384 -35.45 30.01 37.65
C TYR A 384 -36.66 29.36 36.98
N ARG A 385 -37.31 28.45 37.70
CA ARG A 385 -38.63 27.92 37.33
C ARG A 385 -39.70 28.77 37.99
N ILE A 386 -40.57 29.37 37.18
CA ILE A 386 -41.71 30.15 37.65
C ILE A 386 -43.02 29.37 37.45
N SER A 387 -43.92 29.48 38.42
CA SER A 387 -45.28 28.95 38.35
C SER A 387 -46.25 30.10 38.62
N ILE A 388 -47.07 30.40 37.62
CA ILE A 388 -48.04 31.50 37.61
C ILE A 388 -49.43 30.90 37.52
N VAL A 389 -50.30 31.24 38.48
CA VAL A 389 -51.72 30.88 38.46
C VAL A 389 -52.50 32.10 38.02
N LEU A 390 -53.24 31.98 36.92
CA LEU A 390 -54.16 33.00 36.40
C LEU A 390 -55.61 32.56 36.57
N GLN A 391 -56.48 33.52 36.82
CA GLN A 391 -57.93 33.34 36.79
C GLN A 391 -58.49 33.94 35.50
N ASN A 392 -59.22 33.15 34.71
CA ASN A 392 -59.81 33.55 33.44
C ASN A 392 -61.25 34.05 33.68
N ILE A 393 -61.45 35.36 33.74
CA ILE A 393 -62.71 36.01 34.14
C ILE A 393 -63.65 36.20 32.95
N LEU A 394 -63.12 36.52 31.77
CA LEU A 394 -63.84 36.39 30.49
C LEU A 394 -63.32 35.17 29.74
N PRO A 395 -64.15 34.24 29.24
CA PRO A 395 -63.72 32.97 28.65
C PRO A 395 -62.99 33.15 27.30
N HIS A 396 -61.72 33.52 27.39
CA HIS A 396 -60.80 33.61 26.26
C HIS A 396 -60.32 32.20 25.87
N PRO A 397 -60.27 31.86 24.57
CA PRO A 397 -59.74 30.57 24.12
C PRO A 397 -58.26 30.44 24.50
N GLU A 398 -57.85 29.24 24.89
CA GLU A 398 -56.54 28.99 25.51
C GLU A 398 -55.37 29.53 24.68
N VAL A 399 -55.37 29.34 23.36
CA VAL A 399 -54.34 29.85 22.43
C VAL A 399 -54.17 31.38 22.51
N LYS A 400 -55.27 32.13 22.73
CA LYS A 400 -55.22 33.60 22.90
C LYS A 400 -54.64 33.98 24.27
N VAL A 401 -54.97 33.22 25.33
CA VAL A 401 -54.37 33.39 26.66
C VAL A 401 -52.87 33.08 26.63
N GLN A 402 -52.47 32.02 25.92
CA GLN A 402 -51.06 31.62 25.78
C GLN A 402 -50.21 32.72 25.14
N SER A 403 -50.66 33.24 24.00
CA SER A 403 -50.00 34.36 23.31
C SER A 403 -49.89 35.61 24.20
N LYS A 404 -50.98 35.98 24.89
CA LYS A 404 -51.00 37.18 25.74
C LYS A 404 -50.13 37.09 26.98
N VAL A 405 -50.00 35.91 27.58
CA VAL A 405 -49.10 35.72 28.74
C VAL A 405 -47.63 35.71 28.31
N ALA A 406 -47.30 35.15 27.14
CA ALA A 406 -45.95 35.23 26.59
C ALA A 406 -45.54 36.69 26.27
N GLU A 407 -46.44 37.46 25.66
CA GLU A 407 -46.27 38.89 25.38
C GLU A 407 -46.07 39.70 26.68
N TRP A 408 -46.89 39.44 27.71
CA TRP A 408 -46.78 40.06 29.03
C TRP A 408 -45.46 39.74 29.74
N LEU A 409 -45.02 38.47 29.75
CA LEU A 409 -43.76 38.06 30.37
C LEU A 409 -42.56 38.73 29.69
N ASN A 410 -42.54 38.76 28.35
CA ASN A 410 -41.47 39.40 27.58
C ASN A 410 -41.42 40.92 27.87
N SER A 411 -42.56 41.60 27.80
CA SER A 411 -42.69 43.03 28.14
C SER A 411 -42.26 43.36 29.59
N THR A 412 -42.61 42.50 30.55
CA THR A 412 -42.28 42.69 31.98
C THR A 412 -40.77 42.68 32.25
N PHE A 413 -39.99 41.92 31.47
CA PHE A 413 -38.55 41.76 31.66
C PHE A 413 -37.69 42.58 30.69
N GLN A 414 -38.20 43.01 29.53
CA GLN A 414 -37.46 43.86 28.57
C GLN A 414 -36.94 45.18 29.16
N ASN A 415 -37.71 45.81 30.05
CA ASN A 415 -37.36 47.09 30.68
C ASN A 415 -36.86 46.92 32.13
N TRP A 416 -36.00 45.93 32.38
CA TRP A 416 -35.44 45.67 33.71
C TRP A 416 -33.90 45.67 33.69
N ASN A 417 -33.29 46.11 34.80
CA ASN A 417 -31.83 46.17 34.95
C ASN A 417 -31.14 44.78 34.95
N TYR A 418 -31.92 43.69 34.91
CA TYR A 418 -31.45 42.32 34.85
C TYR A 418 -31.86 41.69 33.51
N THR A 419 -30.89 41.16 32.76
CA THR A 419 -31.09 40.45 31.49
C THR A 419 -31.65 39.04 31.73
N VAL A 420 -32.98 38.97 31.86
CA VAL A 420 -33.73 37.74 32.10
C VAL A 420 -34.48 37.33 30.82
N TYR A 421 -34.17 36.14 30.30
CA TYR A 421 -34.78 35.57 29.10
C TYR A 421 -35.84 34.53 29.47
N VAL A 422 -36.99 34.55 28.78
CA VAL A 422 -38.02 33.50 28.91
C VAL A 422 -37.73 32.44 27.86
N VAL A 423 -37.38 31.22 28.29
CA VAL A 423 -36.89 30.15 27.37
C VAL A 423 -37.99 29.16 27.00
N ASN A 424 -38.88 28.84 27.93
CA ASN A 424 -40.00 27.92 27.69
C ASN A 424 -41.20 28.33 28.53
N ILE A 425 -42.42 28.15 28.02
CA ILE A 425 -43.70 28.40 28.71
C ILE A 425 -44.65 27.23 28.39
N SER A 426 -45.00 26.43 29.40
CA SER A 426 -46.02 25.39 29.31
C SER A 426 -47.28 25.79 30.10
N PHE A 427 -48.43 25.31 29.64
CA PHE A 427 -49.74 25.68 30.16
C PHE A 427 -50.49 24.42 30.57
N HIS A 428 -51.02 24.40 31.79
CA HIS A 428 -51.75 23.28 32.36
C HIS A 428 -53.08 23.76 32.95
N LEU A 429 -54.18 23.08 32.59
CA LEU A 429 -55.47 23.27 33.26
C LEU A 429 -55.47 22.52 34.58
N SER A 430 -55.86 23.20 35.66
CA SER A 430 -56.05 22.56 36.97
C SER A 430 -57.47 21.99 37.07
N THR A 431 -57.71 20.82 36.46
CA THR A 431 -58.82 19.96 36.87
C THR A 431 -58.41 19.26 38.17
N GLY A 432 -58.96 19.70 39.29
CA GLY A 432 -58.65 19.11 40.60
C GLY A 432 -59.08 17.64 40.64
N GLU A 433 -58.12 16.72 40.72
CA GLU A 433 -58.41 15.34 41.08
C GLU A 433 -58.51 15.23 42.60
N ASP A 434 -59.73 15.00 43.07
CA ASP A 434 -59.91 14.02 44.14
C ASP A 434 -61.11 13.14 43.80
N LYS A 435 -60.99 11.84 44.07
CA LYS A 435 -61.94 10.84 43.59
C LYS A 435 -63.26 10.94 44.37
N ILE A 436 -64.40 11.01 43.67
CA ILE A 436 -65.59 10.13 43.85
C ILE A 436 -66.79 10.57 42.97
N LYS A 437 -67.51 9.55 42.50
CA LYS A 437 -68.79 9.51 41.76
C LYS A 437 -69.80 10.67 41.90
N VAL A 438 -70.38 11.02 40.73
CA VAL A 438 -71.82 11.33 40.44
C VAL A 438 -72.31 12.80 40.40
N ARG A 439 -73.05 13.06 39.29
CA ARG A 439 -74.00 14.15 38.95
C ARG A 439 -73.47 15.56 38.60
N ARG A 440 -74.18 16.14 37.62
CA ARG A 440 -74.05 17.51 37.10
C ARG A 440 -74.23 18.56 38.21
N SER A 441 -73.31 19.52 38.28
CA SER A 441 -73.64 20.93 38.56
C SER A 441 -72.64 21.84 37.83
N VAL A 442 -73.09 23.04 37.46
CA VAL A 442 -72.27 24.05 36.79
C VAL A 442 -71.69 24.99 37.84
N VAL A 443 -70.37 25.08 37.96
CA VAL A 443 -69.68 26.22 38.58
C VAL A 443 -68.43 26.55 37.78
N THR A 444 -68.30 27.82 37.42
CA THR A 444 -67.20 28.40 36.63
C THR A 444 -66.11 28.95 37.54
N ASP A 445 -64.94 28.29 37.61
CA ASP A 445 -63.69 28.90 38.08
C ASP A 445 -62.47 28.27 37.38
N GLN A 446 -62.27 28.62 36.10
CA GLN A 446 -61.12 28.14 35.33
C GLN A 446 -59.85 28.88 35.75
N ARG A 447 -59.08 28.24 36.63
CA ARG A 447 -57.72 28.66 36.98
C ARG A 447 -56.70 27.94 36.11
N LEU A 448 -55.97 28.70 35.29
CA LEU A 448 -54.87 28.18 34.49
C LEU A 448 -53.56 28.25 35.29
N VAL A 449 -52.79 27.17 35.27
CA VAL A 449 -51.45 27.11 35.85
C VAL A 449 -50.44 27.14 34.71
N ILE A 450 -49.56 28.12 34.74
CA ILE A 450 -48.57 28.39 33.70
C ILE A 450 -47.20 28.17 34.33
N LEU A 451 -46.40 27.31 33.71
CA LEU A 451 -45.04 27.04 34.14
C LEU A 451 -44.10 27.65 33.10
N ALA A 452 -43.16 28.48 33.51
CA ALA A 452 -42.16 29.01 32.60
C ALA A 452 -40.76 28.88 33.17
N LEU A 453 -39.79 28.83 32.25
CA LEU A 453 -38.37 28.78 32.56
C LEU A 453 -37.74 30.14 32.23
N LEU A 454 -37.11 30.76 33.22
CA LEU A 454 -36.36 32.00 33.08
C LEU A 454 -34.86 31.70 33.18
N VAL A 455 -34.05 32.25 32.29
CA VAL A 455 -32.59 32.20 32.36
C VAL A 455 -32.07 33.61 32.59
N TYR A 456 -31.33 33.80 33.67
CA TYR A 456 -30.66 35.06 34.00
C TYR A 456 -29.18 34.99 33.64
N ASN A 457 -28.71 35.91 32.78
CA ASN A 457 -27.30 36.03 32.46
C ASN A 457 -26.57 36.82 33.58
N ALA A 458 -25.76 36.12 34.36
CA ALA A 458 -25.15 36.65 35.59
C ALA A 458 -23.91 37.54 35.38
N THR A 459 -23.45 37.74 34.14
CA THR A 459 -22.17 38.40 33.78
C THR A 459 -21.93 39.77 34.43
N ASN A 460 -22.98 40.54 34.76
CA ASN A 460 -22.85 41.86 35.37
C ASN A 460 -23.25 41.94 36.87
N ASN A 461 -23.96 40.96 37.43
CA ASN A 461 -24.42 41.03 38.82
C ASN A 461 -24.83 39.64 39.38
N PRO A 462 -24.05 38.99 40.27
CA PRO A 462 -24.25 37.57 40.59
C PRO A 462 -25.43 37.25 41.54
N THR A 463 -26.13 38.25 42.09
CA THR A 463 -27.08 38.06 43.21
C THR A 463 -28.51 38.53 42.90
N LEU A 464 -29.19 37.88 41.95
CA LEU A 464 -30.63 38.07 41.72
C LEU A 464 -31.44 37.01 42.50
N GLU A 465 -31.99 37.36 43.68
CA GLU A 465 -32.86 36.40 44.39
C GLU A 465 -34.21 36.18 43.69
N GLY A 466 -34.71 34.94 43.71
CA GLY A 466 -36.01 34.58 43.12
C GLY A 466 -37.21 35.35 43.71
N ARG A 467 -37.10 35.84 44.95
CA ARG A 467 -38.12 36.71 45.58
C ARG A 467 -38.29 38.04 44.83
N THR A 468 -37.21 38.59 44.30
CA THR A 468 -37.21 39.87 43.57
C THR A 468 -37.94 39.72 42.22
N ILE A 469 -37.76 38.57 41.54
CA ILE A 469 -38.51 38.20 40.32
C ILE A 469 -40.00 38.04 40.65
N GLN A 470 -40.33 37.36 41.75
CA GLN A 470 -41.71 37.16 42.22
C GLN A 470 -42.42 38.50 42.49
N GLN A 471 -41.75 39.44 43.16
CA GLN A 471 -42.29 40.79 43.42
C GLN A 471 -42.47 41.62 42.15
N LYS A 472 -41.53 41.54 41.19
CA LYS A 472 -41.62 42.23 39.89
C LYS A 472 -42.85 41.77 39.10
N LEU A 473 -43.11 40.46 39.05
CA LEU A 473 -44.28 39.87 38.38
C LEU A 473 -45.60 40.26 39.08
N LEU A 474 -45.65 40.23 40.41
CA LEU A 474 -46.84 40.63 41.16
C LEU A 474 -47.17 42.13 41.02
N ARG A 475 -46.15 42.99 40.84
CA ARG A 475 -46.32 44.44 40.66
C ARG A 475 -46.79 44.81 39.25
N ASN A 476 -46.55 43.99 38.23
CA ASN A 476 -46.93 44.26 36.83
C ASN A 476 -48.30 43.64 36.44
N ASN A 477 -49.19 43.44 37.42
CA ASN A 477 -50.50 42.80 37.24
C ASN A 477 -51.49 43.66 36.41
N GLU A 478 -51.33 44.99 36.40
CA GLU A 478 -52.23 45.91 35.69
C GLU A 478 -52.02 45.92 34.17
N SER A 479 -50.89 45.38 33.66
CA SER A 479 -50.61 45.29 32.22
C SER A 479 -51.00 43.93 31.61
N LEU A 480 -51.87 43.17 32.27
CA LEU A 480 -52.40 41.89 31.78
C LEU A 480 -53.74 42.14 31.05
N ASP A 481 -54.00 41.42 29.96
CA ASP A 481 -55.11 41.67 29.02
C ASP A 481 -56.51 41.63 29.68
N GLU A 482 -57.47 42.42 29.18
CA GLU A 482 -58.80 42.58 29.79
C GLU A 482 -59.55 41.24 29.93
N GLY A 483 -59.60 40.72 31.15
CA GLY A 483 -60.27 39.46 31.49
C GLY A 483 -59.36 38.40 32.14
N LEU A 484 -58.04 38.62 32.20
CA LEU A 484 -57.11 37.75 32.93
C LEU A 484 -56.65 38.42 34.23
N ARG A 485 -56.60 37.66 35.34
CA ARG A 485 -56.12 38.19 36.64
C ARG A 485 -55.06 37.28 37.27
N LEU A 486 -53.94 37.86 37.69
CA LEU A 486 -52.87 37.16 38.40
C LEU A 486 -53.34 36.74 39.81
N HIS A 487 -53.35 35.43 40.10
CA HIS A 487 -53.80 34.88 41.38
C HIS A 487 -52.63 34.51 42.30
N LYS A 488 -51.59 33.83 41.77
CA LYS A 488 -50.40 33.45 42.54
C LYS A 488 -49.18 33.33 41.64
N VAL A 489 -48.02 33.78 42.11
CA VAL A 489 -46.73 33.55 41.45
C VAL A 489 -45.81 32.86 42.45
N ASN A 490 -45.10 31.82 42.01
CA ASN A 490 -44.06 31.13 42.77
C ASN A 490 -42.79 31.06 41.91
N VAL A 491 -41.63 31.37 42.49
CA VAL A 491 -40.33 31.40 41.79
C VAL A 491 -39.37 30.50 42.55
N ARG A 492 -38.75 29.53 41.86
CA ARG A 492 -37.77 28.60 42.43
C ARG A 492 -36.48 28.66 41.63
N GLN A 493 -35.35 28.78 42.32
CA GLN A 493 -34.03 28.59 41.74
C GLN A 493 -33.74 27.08 41.70
N LEU A 494 -33.10 26.59 40.64
CA LEU A 494 -32.71 25.18 40.52
C LEU A 494 -31.27 24.98 41.01
N GLY A 495 -31.04 23.90 41.77
CA GLY A 495 -29.70 23.48 42.22
C GLY A 495 -28.85 22.90 41.08
N VAL A 496 -27.59 22.56 41.37
CA VAL A 496 -26.65 21.96 40.40
C VAL A 496 -25.87 20.83 41.06
N CYS A 497 -25.86 19.65 40.43
CA CYS A 497 -24.91 18.58 40.73
C CYS A 497 -23.55 18.93 40.14
N HIS A 498 -22.49 18.92 40.95
CA HIS A 498 -21.13 19.18 40.47
C HIS A 498 -20.54 18.00 39.66
N ALA A 499 -19.57 18.28 38.80
CA ALA A 499 -18.91 17.28 37.98
C ALA A 499 -18.24 16.16 38.81
N ASP A 500 -18.34 14.91 38.33
CA ASP A 500 -17.86 13.69 38.98
C ASP A 500 -17.35 12.67 37.94
N GLU A 501 -16.48 11.73 38.32
CA GLU A 501 -15.87 10.73 37.41
C GLU A 501 -15.92 9.32 38.03
N LYS A 502 -17.11 8.92 38.46
CA LYS A 502 -17.40 7.60 39.04
C LYS A 502 -18.46 6.87 38.20
N PRO A 503 -18.20 5.62 37.74
CA PRO A 503 -16.90 4.94 37.74
C PRO A 503 -15.90 5.56 36.75
N LYS A 504 -14.61 5.24 36.92
CA LYS A 504 -13.51 5.78 36.07
C LYS A 504 -13.80 5.57 34.59
N GLY A 505 -13.58 6.62 33.78
CA GLY A 505 -13.86 6.63 32.34
C GLY A 505 -15.18 7.33 31.98
N TYR A 506 -16.16 7.34 32.90
CA TYR A 506 -17.43 8.04 32.70
C TYR A 506 -17.39 9.41 33.38
N LYS A 507 -17.22 10.47 32.57
CA LYS A 507 -17.22 11.86 33.02
C LYS A 507 -18.64 12.41 33.05
N TRP A 508 -19.08 12.82 34.24
CA TRP A 508 -20.36 13.46 34.46
C TRP A 508 -20.11 14.96 34.61
N PRO A 509 -20.55 15.82 33.67
CA PRO A 509 -20.38 17.27 33.78
C PRO A 509 -21.30 17.86 34.86
N SER A 510 -21.06 19.10 35.29
CA SER A 510 -21.97 19.77 36.22
C SER A 510 -23.33 20.02 35.54
N ILE A 511 -24.43 19.51 36.10
CA ILE A 511 -25.78 19.65 35.54
C ILE A 511 -26.84 19.97 36.61
N GLN A 512 -27.96 20.56 36.20
CA GLN A 512 -29.15 20.73 37.04
C GLN A 512 -29.91 19.40 37.22
N PRO A 513 -30.87 19.29 38.16
CA PRO A 513 -31.68 18.08 38.38
C PRO A 513 -32.37 17.54 37.11
N SER A 514 -31.71 16.60 36.47
CA SER A 514 -32.15 15.91 35.26
C SER A 514 -31.38 14.59 35.10
N GLU A 515 -31.86 13.73 34.19
CA GLU A 515 -31.12 12.54 33.77
C GLU A 515 -30.06 12.93 32.74
N TYR A 516 -28.79 12.83 33.11
CA TYR A 516 -27.70 12.95 32.14
C TYR A 516 -27.47 11.62 31.46
N ARG A 517 -27.43 11.63 30.13
CA ARG A 517 -27.04 10.47 29.31
C ARG A 517 -25.70 10.74 28.66
N THR A 518 -24.75 9.86 28.92
CA THR A 518 -23.42 9.86 28.31
C THR A 518 -23.27 8.60 27.45
N PRO A 519 -22.70 8.68 26.24
CA PRO A 519 -22.55 7.50 25.39
C PRO A 519 -21.69 6.43 26.08
N CYS A 520 -22.07 5.16 25.93
CA CYS A 520 -21.26 4.05 26.43
C CYS A 520 -19.89 4.04 25.71
N LEU A 521 -18.80 3.83 26.47
CA LEU A 521 -17.45 3.73 25.91
C LEU A 521 -17.35 2.54 24.92
N GLY A 522 -17.38 2.86 23.63
CA GLY A 522 -17.29 1.88 22.53
C GLY A 522 -18.63 1.33 22.02
N LYS A 523 -19.80 1.90 22.36
CA LYS A 523 -21.06 1.60 21.68
C LYS A 523 -21.78 2.87 21.17
N PRO A 524 -21.82 3.15 19.86
CA PRO A 524 -22.66 4.21 19.33
C PRO A 524 -24.14 3.82 19.44
N GLY A 525 -24.97 4.71 20.02
CA GLY A 525 -26.42 4.52 20.16
C GLY A 525 -26.89 4.03 21.53
N PHE A 526 -26.01 3.46 22.36
CA PHE A 526 -26.30 3.12 23.75
C PHE A 526 -25.75 4.18 24.71
N PHE A 527 -26.48 4.44 25.79
CA PHE A 527 -26.17 5.49 26.76
C PHE A 527 -26.14 4.93 28.19
N ALA A 528 -25.10 5.26 28.94
CA ALA A 528 -25.14 5.21 30.40
C ALA A 528 -25.94 6.41 30.87
N SER A 529 -26.87 6.21 31.81
CA SER A 529 -27.58 7.32 32.41
C SER A 529 -27.22 7.48 33.88
N ARG A 530 -27.26 8.72 34.37
CA ARG A 530 -27.14 9.03 35.79
C ARG A 530 -28.06 10.20 36.07
N THR A 531 -28.86 10.05 37.10
CA THR A 531 -29.88 11.05 37.43
C THR A 531 -29.38 11.95 38.55
N CYS A 532 -29.35 13.26 38.29
CA CYS A 532 -29.18 14.29 39.30
C CYS A 532 -30.55 14.57 39.93
N TYR A 533 -30.68 14.44 41.25
CA TYR A 533 -31.92 14.74 41.98
C TYR A 533 -31.68 15.84 43.02
N ASP A 534 -32.70 16.64 43.31
CA ASP A 534 -32.67 17.54 44.47
C ASP A 534 -32.59 16.73 45.78
N ASP A 535 -31.77 17.17 46.72
CA ASP A 535 -31.70 16.57 48.06
C ASP A 535 -33.08 16.66 48.74
N PRO A 536 -33.70 15.53 49.15
CA PRO A 536 -34.98 15.52 49.85
C PRO A 536 -35.03 16.41 51.10
N ASN A 537 -33.88 16.64 51.75
CA ASN A 537 -33.77 17.47 52.95
C ASN A 537 -33.41 18.93 52.66
N ASN A 538 -32.80 19.23 51.51
CA ASN A 538 -32.37 20.59 51.18
C ASN A 538 -32.44 20.88 49.66
N THR A 539 -33.60 21.34 49.20
CA THR A 539 -33.93 21.59 47.77
C THR A 539 -33.16 22.74 47.11
N SER A 540 -32.12 23.31 47.74
CA SER A 540 -31.12 24.16 47.08
C SER A 540 -29.87 23.40 46.63
N VAL A 541 -29.73 22.13 47.01
CA VAL A 541 -28.58 21.26 46.72
C VAL A 541 -29.06 20.07 45.91
N ALA A 542 -28.35 19.75 44.82
CA ALA A 542 -28.64 18.59 44.01
C ALA A 542 -27.51 17.55 44.10
N ILE A 543 -27.87 16.27 44.16
CA ILE A 543 -26.98 15.14 44.43
C ILE A 543 -27.10 14.13 43.28
N TRP A 544 -25.96 13.54 42.90
CA TRP A 544 -25.92 12.47 41.92
C TRP A 544 -26.43 11.14 42.47
N GLY A 545 -27.37 10.53 41.76
CA GLY A 545 -27.74 9.14 41.95
C GLY A 545 -26.66 8.13 41.53
N LEU A 546 -26.96 6.86 41.79
CA LEU A 546 -26.21 5.74 41.23
C LEU A 546 -26.31 5.77 39.69
N PRO A 547 -25.20 5.57 38.96
CA PRO A 547 -25.24 5.46 37.50
C PRO A 547 -25.87 4.14 37.07
N ASP A 548 -26.80 4.21 36.12
CA ASP A 548 -27.33 3.05 35.43
C ASP A 548 -26.46 2.75 34.20
N ILE A 549 -25.81 1.59 34.26
CA ILE A 549 -24.83 1.10 33.28
C ILE A 549 -25.35 -0.20 32.64
N SER A 550 -26.61 -0.60 32.91
CA SER A 550 -27.22 -1.83 32.39
C SER A 550 -27.15 -1.91 30.85
N ASN A 551 -27.57 -0.85 30.16
CA ASN A 551 -27.49 -0.71 28.70
C ASN A 551 -26.04 -0.64 28.15
N CYS A 552 -25.05 -0.35 29.00
CA CYS A 552 -23.63 -0.32 28.63
C CYS A 552 -22.88 -1.60 28.95
N SER A 553 -23.49 -2.58 29.63
CA SER A 553 -22.95 -3.93 29.64
C SER A 553 -22.83 -4.40 28.19
N ARG A 554 -21.63 -4.80 27.76
CA ARG A 554 -21.40 -5.15 26.36
C ARG A 554 -22.09 -6.47 26.08
N GLU A 555 -22.98 -6.51 25.08
CA GLU A 555 -23.45 -7.82 24.62
C GLU A 555 -22.25 -8.55 24.03
N ALA A 556 -22.11 -9.85 24.34
CA ALA A 556 -21.03 -10.68 23.80
C ALA A 556 -20.90 -10.57 22.27
N ASN A 557 -22.03 -10.37 21.59
CA ASN A 557 -22.13 -10.17 20.14
C ASN A 557 -21.44 -8.87 19.69
N GLU A 558 -21.58 -7.77 20.43
CA GLU A 558 -20.92 -6.50 20.13
C GLU A 558 -19.42 -6.53 20.45
N VAL A 559 -19.01 -7.19 21.54
CA VAL A 559 -17.58 -7.41 21.83
C VAL A 559 -16.94 -8.26 20.73
N ALA A 560 -17.63 -9.32 20.30
CA ALA A 560 -17.17 -10.17 19.21
C ALA A 560 -17.12 -9.39 17.88
N ASN A 561 -18.08 -8.52 17.58
CA ASN A 561 -18.03 -7.68 16.37
C ASN A 561 -16.93 -6.62 16.42
N GLU A 562 -16.65 -5.99 17.56
CA GLU A 562 -15.51 -5.08 17.75
C GLU A 562 -14.18 -5.81 17.52
N ILE A 563 -14.01 -7.00 18.09
CA ILE A 563 -12.82 -7.85 17.89
C ILE A 563 -12.73 -8.38 16.45
N LEU A 564 -13.86 -8.69 15.80
CA LEU A 564 -13.90 -9.11 14.41
C LEU A 564 -13.43 -7.98 13.49
N ASN A 565 -13.89 -6.75 13.72
CA ASN A 565 -13.41 -5.58 12.97
C ASN A 565 -11.91 -5.35 13.20
N LEU A 566 -11.42 -5.45 14.43
CA LEU A 566 -9.99 -5.34 14.77
C LEU A 566 -9.11 -6.44 14.16
N THR A 567 -9.68 -7.58 13.76
CA THR A 567 -8.94 -8.68 13.12
C THR A 567 -9.20 -8.78 11.62
N SER A 568 -10.18 -8.05 11.08
CA SER A 568 -10.57 -8.09 9.66
C SER A 568 -9.58 -7.40 8.72
N ASP A 569 -8.85 -6.39 9.21
CA ASP A 569 -7.85 -5.66 8.43
C ASP A 569 -6.55 -6.45 8.32
N GLY A 570 -5.90 -6.40 7.15
CA GLY A 570 -4.61 -7.05 6.87
C GLY A 570 -3.40 -6.46 7.60
N GLN A 571 -3.60 -5.88 8.79
CA GLN A 571 -2.52 -5.51 9.70
C GLN A 571 -1.83 -6.76 10.25
N THR A 572 -0.50 -6.74 10.32
CA THR A 572 0.26 -7.77 11.04
C THR A 572 0.02 -7.62 12.54
N LEU A 573 -0.90 -8.40 13.09
CA LEU A 573 -1.15 -8.49 14.53
C LEU A 573 0.11 -8.97 15.25
N SER A 574 0.60 -8.20 16.21
CA SER A 574 1.73 -8.58 17.07
C SER A 574 1.30 -9.61 18.13
N SER A 575 2.22 -10.47 18.58
CA SER A 575 1.91 -11.52 19.58
C SER A 575 1.10 -11.00 20.79
N ALA A 576 1.51 -9.88 21.39
CA ALA A 576 0.82 -9.28 22.54
C ALA A 576 -0.64 -8.86 22.25
N ASN A 577 -0.94 -8.39 21.03
CA ASN A 577 -2.30 -8.07 20.62
C ASN A 577 -3.12 -9.35 20.45
N ILE A 578 -2.54 -10.39 19.84
CA ILE A 578 -3.18 -11.71 19.67
C ILE A 578 -3.50 -12.31 21.04
N THR A 579 -2.56 -12.32 22.00
CA THR A 579 -2.78 -12.82 23.36
C THR A 579 -3.92 -12.08 24.06
N SER A 580 -3.96 -10.74 23.94
CA SER A 580 -5.04 -9.91 24.50
C SER A 580 -6.41 -10.18 23.84
N ILE A 581 -6.44 -10.51 22.55
CA ILE A 581 -7.66 -10.87 21.82
C ILE A 581 -8.15 -12.25 22.26
N VAL A 582 -7.27 -13.25 22.30
CA VAL A 582 -7.61 -14.62 22.74
C VAL A 582 -8.14 -14.63 24.17
N GLU A 583 -7.51 -13.89 25.11
CA GLU A 583 -7.99 -13.73 26.49
C GLU A 583 -9.31 -12.94 26.62
N LYS A 584 -9.69 -12.12 25.63
CA LYS A 584 -11.04 -11.52 25.58
C LYS A 584 -12.07 -12.51 25.05
N VAL A 585 -11.74 -13.26 23.99
CA VAL A 585 -12.63 -14.28 23.39
C VAL A 585 -12.89 -15.43 24.38
N LYS A 586 -11.86 -15.91 25.07
CA LYS A 586 -11.94 -16.90 26.15
C LYS A 586 -12.95 -16.50 27.22
N ARG A 587 -12.91 -15.24 27.69
CA ARG A 587 -13.91 -14.74 28.66
C ARG A 587 -15.35 -14.80 28.12
N ILE A 588 -15.57 -14.41 26.86
CA ILE A 588 -16.88 -14.49 26.21
C ILE A 588 -17.39 -15.94 26.17
N VAL A 589 -16.53 -16.90 25.81
CA VAL A 589 -16.86 -18.33 25.76
C VAL A 589 -17.12 -18.89 27.17
N ASN A 590 -16.38 -18.43 28.18
CA ASN A 590 -16.49 -18.94 29.55
C ASN A 590 -17.70 -18.38 30.31
N GLU A 591 -18.10 -17.13 30.05
CA GLU A 591 -19.23 -16.45 30.71
C GLU A 591 -20.60 -16.95 30.22
N LYS A 592 -20.70 -17.53 29.01
CA LYS A 592 -21.94 -18.08 28.47
C LYS A 592 -22.01 -19.61 28.61
N GLU A 593 -23.16 -20.11 29.05
CA GLU A 593 -23.45 -21.54 29.15
C GLU A 593 -23.76 -22.18 27.78
N ASN A 594 -24.59 -21.50 26.97
CA ASN A 594 -24.88 -21.86 25.58
C ASN A 594 -24.56 -20.68 24.64
N ILE A 595 -24.01 -20.98 23.46
CA ILE A 595 -23.59 -19.99 22.46
C ILE A 595 -24.44 -20.15 21.20
N ASP A 596 -25.13 -19.09 20.80
CA ASP A 596 -25.91 -19.08 19.56
C ASP A 596 -25.02 -19.19 18.31
N ILE A 597 -25.58 -19.75 17.23
CA ILE A 597 -24.93 -19.98 15.95
C ILE A 597 -24.33 -18.68 15.37
N THR A 598 -25.02 -17.55 15.52
CA THR A 598 -24.54 -16.25 14.99
C THR A 598 -23.28 -15.79 15.73
N LEU A 599 -23.27 -15.83 17.06
CA LEU A 599 -22.12 -15.52 17.89
C LEU A 599 -20.97 -16.52 17.64
N GLY A 600 -21.28 -17.81 17.52
CA GLY A 600 -20.30 -18.84 17.17
C GLY A 600 -19.61 -18.55 15.85
N SER A 601 -20.35 -18.15 14.82
CA SER A 601 -19.80 -17.74 13.53
C SER A 601 -18.89 -16.50 13.63
N THR A 602 -19.29 -15.48 14.40
CA THR A 602 -18.45 -14.30 14.66
C THR A 602 -17.13 -14.67 15.34
N LEU A 603 -17.17 -15.49 16.40
CA LEU A 603 -15.98 -15.94 17.13
C LEU A 603 -15.07 -16.83 16.27
N MET A 604 -15.64 -17.70 15.44
CA MET A 604 -14.89 -18.53 14.49
C MET A 604 -14.20 -17.70 13.40
N ASN A 605 -14.84 -16.62 12.92
CA ASN A 605 -14.22 -15.69 11.97
C ASN A 605 -13.05 -14.91 12.61
N ILE A 606 -13.14 -14.53 13.89
CA ILE A 606 -12.00 -13.94 14.63
C ILE A 606 -10.80 -14.90 14.63
N PHE A 607 -10.99 -16.17 14.95
CA PHE A 607 -9.90 -17.16 14.92
C PHE A 607 -9.38 -17.42 13.49
N SER A 608 -10.25 -17.41 12.48
CA SER A 608 -9.86 -17.49 11.05
C SER A 608 -9.00 -16.31 10.61
N ASN A 609 -9.29 -15.12 11.12
CA ASN A 609 -8.52 -13.91 10.84
C ASN A 609 -7.16 -13.95 11.56
N ILE A 610 -7.13 -14.33 12.85
CA ILE A 610 -5.89 -14.54 13.62
C ILE A 610 -4.95 -15.51 12.87
N LEU A 611 -5.49 -16.61 12.31
CA LEU A 611 -4.76 -17.58 11.48
C LEU A 611 -4.13 -17.04 10.18
N THR A 612 -4.36 -15.77 9.82
CA THR A 612 -3.64 -15.09 8.73
C THR A 612 -2.32 -14.44 9.17
N SER A 613 -2.13 -14.27 10.49
CA SER A 613 -0.94 -13.63 11.08
C SER A 613 0.32 -14.46 10.86
N PRO A 614 1.53 -13.87 10.98
CA PRO A 614 2.78 -14.61 10.88
C PRO A 614 2.88 -15.70 11.95
N ASP A 615 3.44 -16.85 11.58
CA ASP A 615 3.62 -18.00 12.48
C ASP A 615 4.31 -17.58 13.80
N SER A 616 5.36 -16.74 13.75
CA SER A 616 6.09 -16.26 14.94
C SER A 616 5.21 -15.60 16.01
N ASP A 617 4.16 -14.88 15.60
CA ASP A 617 3.30 -14.12 16.51
C ASP A 617 2.18 -14.99 17.11
N LEU A 618 1.84 -16.10 16.46
CA LEU A 618 0.81 -17.05 16.90
C LEU A 618 1.29 -17.99 18.01
N LEU A 619 2.60 -18.21 18.14
CA LEU A 619 3.19 -19.21 19.02
C LEU A 619 2.79 -19.00 20.50
N GLU A 620 2.85 -17.75 20.99
CA GLU A 620 2.57 -17.38 22.39
C GLU A 620 1.11 -17.62 22.80
N SER A 621 0.18 -17.50 21.85
CA SER A 621 -1.27 -17.66 22.07
C SER A 621 -1.85 -19.02 21.66
N SER A 622 -1.03 -19.88 21.05
CA SER A 622 -1.45 -21.10 20.35
C SER A 622 -2.31 -22.06 21.19
N SER A 623 -1.80 -22.48 22.35
CA SER A 623 -2.44 -23.41 23.28
C SER A 623 -3.77 -22.89 23.83
N GLU A 624 -3.86 -21.59 24.11
CA GLU A 624 -5.07 -20.98 24.64
C GLU A 624 -6.14 -20.78 23.56
N ALA A 625 -5.73 -20.42 22.33
CA ALA A 625 -6.62 -20.34 21.19
C ALA A 625 -7.24 -21.71 20.86
N LEU A 626 -6.46 -22.79 20.84
CA LEU A 626 -6.96 -24.14 20.58
C LEU A 626 -7.98 -24.60 21.63
N LYS A 627 -7.68 -24.42 22.92
CA LYS A 627 -8.62 -24.73 24.01
C LYS A 627 -9.92 -23.93 23.91
N THR A 628 -9.82 -22.64 23.58
CA THR A 628 -10.98 -21.75 23.42
C THR A 628 -11.86 -22.18 22.22
N ILE A 629 -11.26 -22.65 21.13
CA ILE A 629 -11.99 -23.19 19.96
C ILE A 629 -12.71 -24.50 20.32
N ASP A 630 -12.04 -25.41 21.06
CA ASP A 630 -12.66 -26.68 21.49
C ASP A 630 -13.81 -26.45 22.49
N GLU A 631 -13.68 -25.50 23.41
CA GLU A 631 -14.74 -25.14 24.37
C GLU A 631 -15.92 -24.41 23.69
N LEU A 632 -15.62 -23.53 22.71
CA LEU A 632 -16.65 -22.91 21.85
C LEU A 632 -17.45 -23.97 21.09
N ALA A 633 -16.78 -24.97 20.50
CA ALA A 633 -17.43 -26.06 19.78
C ALA A 633 -18.37 -26.88 20.66
N PHE A 634 -17.99 -27.12 21.92
CA PHE A 634 -18.82 -27.83 22.90
C PHE A 634 -20.09 -27.03 23.29
N LYS A 635 -19.95 -25.71 23.46
CA LYS A 635 -21.01 -24.79 23.95
C LYS A 635 -21.98 -24.26 22.89
N ILE A 636 -21.76 -24.52 21.59
CA ILE A 636 -22.70 -24.08 20.53
C ILE A 636 -24.06 -24.76 20.69
N ASP A 637 -25.14 -23.99 20.61
CA ASP A 637 -26.50 -24.51 20.67
C ASP A 637 -26.94 -25.13 19.34
N LEU A 638 -27.57 -26.31 19.43
CA LEU A 638 -28.12 -27.04 18.30
C LEU A 638 -29.64 -26.83 18.32
N GLN A 639 -30.10 -25.77 17.65
CA GLN A 639 -31.50 -25.37 17.59
C GLN A 639 -32.35 -26.36 16.77
N SER A 640 -32.61 -27.55 17.34
CA SER A 640 -33.40 -28.67 16.81
C SER A 640 -32.86 -29.41 15.57
N THR A 641 -31.66 -29.07 15.06
CA THR A 641 -31.03 -29.81 13.95
C THR A 641 -30.13 -30.95 14.45
N THR A 642 -30.00 -32.03 13.68
CA THR A 642 -29.12 -33.17 14.02
C THR A 642 -27.64 -32.90 13.72
N HIS A 643 -27.36 -31.92 12.86
CA HIS A 643 -26.01 -31.51 12.46
C HIS A 643 -25.98 -30.03 12.12
N MET A 644 -24.79 -29.45 12.18
CA MET A 644 -24.54 -28.02 12.05
C MET A 644 -23.11 -27.79 11.56
N ASN A 645 -22.90 -26.79 10.70
CA ASN A 645 -21.58 -26.39 10.23
C ASN A 645 -21.39 -24.86 10.27
N ILE A 646 -20.18 -24.44 10.61
CA ILE A 646 -19.66 -23.08 10.51
C ILE A 646 -18.42 -23.14 9.62
N THR A 647 -18.41 -22.42 8.51
CA THR A 647 -17.25 -22.40 7.60
C THR A 647 -16.74 -20.97 7.43
N THR A 648 -15.42 -20.81 7.43
CA THR A 648 -14.71 -19.54 7.30
C THR A 648 -13.54 -19.71 6.32
N GLN A 649 -12.74 -18.67 6.09
CA GLN A 649 -11.63 -18.70 5.13
C GLN A 649 -10.48 -19.65 5.53
N ASN A 650 -10.16 -19.73 6.84
CA ASN A 650 -9.03 -20.53 7.33
C ASN A 650 -9.42 -21.64 8.31
N LEU A 651 -10.65 -21.64 8.80
CA LEU A 651 -11.15 -22.54 9.84
C LEU A 651 -12.55 -23.04 9.49
N ALA A 652 -12.88 -24.27 9.83
CA ALA A 652 -14.24 -24.79 9.66
C ALA A 652 -14.59 -25.73 10.82
N LEU A 653 -15.78 -25.60 11.39
CA LEU A 653 -16.29 -26.40 12.50
C LEU A 653 -17.60 -27.10 12.09
N GLY A 654 -17.70 -28.39 12.38
CA GLY A 654 -18.91 -29.19 12.24
C GLY A 654 -19.27 -29.82 13.57
N VAL A 655 -20.55 -29.80 13.93
CA VAL A 655 -21.08 -30.43 15.14
C VAL A 655 -22.25 -31.33 14.74
N SER A 656 -22.25 -32.58 15.21
CA SER A 656 -23.30 -33.57 14.94
C SER A 656 -23.76 -34.23 16.23
N SER A 657 -25.07 -34.44 16.39
CA SER A 657 -25.62 -35.22 17.49
C SER A 657 -25.33 -36.70 17.29
N VAL A 658 -24.78 -37.37 18.29
CA VAL A 658 -24.50 -38.82 18.26
C VAL A 658 -25.50 -39.54 19.16
N SER A 659 -26.40 -40.32 18.57
CA SER A 659 -27.32 -41.21 19.28
C SER A 659 -26.71 -42.62 19.44
N PRO A 660 -26.67 -43.19 20.65
CA PRO A 660 -26.08 -44.52 20.88
C PRO A 660 -26.89 -45.68 20.27
N GLU A 661 -28.13 -45.45 19.85
CA GLU A 661 -29.04 -46.47 19.30
C GLU A 661 -28.85 -46.75 17.80
N THR A 662 -28.23 -45.82 17.07
CA THR A 662 -28.06 -45.88 15.61
C THR A 662 -26.64 -46.32 15.24
N ASN A 663 -26.48 -47.56 14.75
CA ASN A 663 -25.19 -48.08 14.23
C ASN A 663 -24.76 -47.44 12.88
N GLU A 664 -25.14 -46.19 12.60
CA GLU A 664 -24.73 -45.48 11.40
C GLU A 664 -23.28 -45.00 11.51
N VAL A 665 -22.45 -45.36 10.52
CA VAL A 665 -21.05 -44.93 10.46
C VAL A 665 -21.02 -43.42 10.21
N SER A 666 -20.65 -42.67 11.24
CA SER A 666 -20.56 -41.21 11.16
C SER A 666 -19.32 -40.82 10.35
N ASN A 667 -19.58 -40.43 9.09
CA ASN A 667 -18.58 -39.97 8.14
C ASN A 667 -18.62 -38.44 8.07
N PHE A 668 -17.48 -37.81 8.28
CA PHE A 668 -17.29 -36.37 8.11
C PHE A 668 -16.31 -36.15 6.96
N SER A 669 -16.68 -35.34 5.98
CA SER A 669 -15.80 -34.97 4.88
C SER A 669 -15.87 -33.48 4.60
N ILE A 670 -14.75 -32.89 4.18
CA ILE A 670 -14.67 -31.48 3.81
C ILE A 670 -13.97 -31.35 2.46
N GLY A 671 -14.52 -30.52 1.59
CA GLY A 671 -14.04 -30.32 0.24
C GLY A 671 -14.26 -28.89 -0.26
N LEU A 672 -13.68 -28.61 -1.43
CA LEU A 672 -13.95 -27.37 -2.18
C LEU A 672 -15.26 -27.54 -2.96
N PRO A 673 -16.10 -26.49 -3.06
CA PRO A 673 -17.31 -26.53 -3.87
C PRO A 673 -16.95 -26.63 -5.35
N SER A 674 -17.75 -27.35 -6.13
CA SER A 674 -17.57 -27.53 -7.58
C SER A 674 -17.76 -26.24 -8.40
N ASN A 675 -18.21 -25.15 -7.76
CA ASN A 675 -18.75 -23.96 -8.39
C ASN A 675 -17.92 -22.68 -8.14
N ASN A 676 -16.59 -22.81 -8.03
CA ASN A 676 -15.63 -21.69 -8.01
C ASN A 676 -15.75 -20.70 -6.82
N GLU A 677 -16.53 -21.04 -5.79
CA GLU A 677 -16.65 -20.27 -4.54
C GLU A 677 -15.48 -20.54 -3.58
N SER A 678 -15.12 -19.54 -2.77
CA SER A 678 -13.93 -19.55 -1.90
C SER A 678 -14.12 -20.19 -0.51
N TYR A 679 -15.29 -20.77 -0.23
CA TYR A 679 -15.64 -21.30 1.08
C TYR A 679 -15.65 -22.83 1.08
N PHE A 680 -15.18 -23.44 2.16
CA PHE A 680 -15.22 -24.90 2.31
C PHE A 680 -16.65 -25.40 2.50
N GLN A 681 -16.95 -26.58 1.94
CA GLN A 681 -18.21 -27.29 2.17
C GLN A 681 -17.94 -28.56 2.96
N MET A 682 -18.63 -28.72 4.10
CA MET A 682 -18.66 -29.97 4.86
C MET A 682 -19.84 -30.84 4.44
N ASP A 683 -19.60 -32.14 4.26
CA ASP A 683 -20.62 -33.17 4.08
C ASP A 683 -20.55 -34.18 5.23
N PHE A 684 -21.72 -34.51 5.78
CA PHE A 684 -21.94 -35.45 6.89
C PHE A 684 -22.47 -36.81 6.39
N LYS A 685 -22.52 -37.01 5.07
CA LYS A 685 -22.89 -38.24 4.39
C LYS A 685 -21.80 -38.62 3.39
N SER A 686 -21.77 -39.87 2.95
CA SER A 686 -20.76 -40.31 1.95
C SER A 686 -21.17 -39.86 0.55
N GLY A 687 -20.86 -38.61 0.17
CA GLY A 687 -21.29 -38.02 -1.10
C GLY A 687 -20.26 -37.22 -1.89
N GLN A 688 -19.18 -36.72 -1.28
CA GLN A 688 -18.29 -35.76 -1.95
C GLN A 688 -17.21 -36.42 -2.82
N MET A 689 -17.11 -35.99 -4.07
CA MET A 689 -16.10 -36.45 -5.04
C MET A 689 -14.79 -35.68 -4.81
N ASP A 690 -13.77 -36.37 -4.28
CA ASP A 690 -12.43 -35.83 -3.92
C ASP A 690 -12.39 -34.83 -2.74
N PRO A 691 -12.64 -35.28 -1.49
CA PRO A 691 -12.55 -34.44 -0.29
C PRO A 691 -11.09 -34.06 0.05
N LEU A 692 -10.88 -32.84 0.56
CA LEU A 692 -9.59 -32.38 1.10
C LEU A 692 -9.19 -33.15 2.35
N ALA A 693 -10.16 -33.53 3.16
CA ALA A 693 -9.95 -34.42 4.30
C ALA A 693 -11.27 -35.12 4.70
N SER A 694 -11.19 -36.32 5.28
CA SER A 694 -12.35 -36.99 5.90
C SER A 694 -12.00 -37.79 7.17
N VAL A 695 -12.93 -37.87 8.12
CA VAL A 695 -12.89 -38.75 9.31
C VAL A 695 -14.00 -39.78 9.21
N ILE A 696 -13.65 -41.04 9.45
CA ILE A 696 -14.58 -42.18 9.54
C ILE A 696 -14.51 -42.72 10.95
N LEU A 697 -15.59 -42.54 11.72
CA LEU A 697 -15.68 -43.04 13.10
C LEU A 697 -16.07 -44.53 13.13
N PRO A 698 -15.42 -45.37 13.96
CA PRO A 698 -15.73 -46.79 14.04
C PRO A 698 -17.10 -47.02 14.74
N PRO A 699 -17.91 -48.02 14.31
CA PRO A 699 -19.24 -48.26 14.89
C PRO A 699 -19.22 -48.79 16.34
N ASN A 700 -18.06 -49.22 16.84
CA ASN A 700 -17.89 -49.73 18.21
C ASN A 700 -17.45 -48.66 19.23
N LEU A 701 -17.41 -47.37 18.82
CA LEU A 701 -16.81 -46.26 19.56
C LEU A 701 -17.31 -46.07 21.00
N LEU A 702 -18.61 -46.28 21.24
CA LEU A 702 -19.25 -46.04 22.55
C LEU A 702 -19.31 -47.29 23.45
N LYS A 703 -18.89 -48.47 22.97
CA LYS A 703 -19.12 -49.76 23.67
C LYS A 703 -18.26 -50.00 24.92
N ASN A 704 -17.29 -49.13 25.20
CA ASN A 704 -16.28 -49.33 26.24
C ASN A 704 -16.23 -48.15 27.26
N LEU A 705 -17.25 -47.28 27.25
CA LEU A 705 -17.41 -46.16 28.18
C LEU A 705 -18.25 -46.57 29.40
N SER A 706 -18.08 -45.88 30.52
CA SER A 706 -18.93 -46.03 31.71
C SER A 706 -20.37 -45.59 31.41
N GLU A 707 -21.37 -46.10 32.15
CA GLU A 707 -22.76 -45.61 32.02
C GLU A 707 -22.83 -44.09 32.28
N GLU A 708 -22.04 -43.57 33.23
CA GLU A 708 -21.97 -42.13 33.55
C GLU A 708 -21.40 -41.30 32.37
N ASP A 709 -20.32 -41.78 31.73
CA ASP A 709 -19.73 -41.13 30.56
C ASP A 709 -20.64 -41.21 29.32
N SER A 710 -21.39 -42.32 29.18
CA SER A 710 -22.30 -42.52 28.05
C SER A 710 -23.44 -41.50 28.01
N VAL A 711 -23.85 -40.97 29.17
CA VAL A 711 -24.88 -39.93 29.30
C VAL A 711 -24.34 -38.52 28.95
N LEU A 712 -23.04 -38.28 29.10
CA LEU A 712 -22.36 -37.04 28.75
C LEU A 712 -22.04 -36.95 27.24
N VAL A 713 -21.85 -38.09 26.58
CA VAL A 713 -21.55 -38.18 25.15
C VAL A 713 -22.82 -38.05 24.31
N LYS A 714 -23.13 -36.81 23.90
CA LYS A 714 -24.29 -36.49 23.01
C LYS A 714 -23.90 -35.89 21.66
N ARG A 715 -22.64 -35.49 21.47
CA ARG A 715 -22.19 -34.69 20.32
C ARG A 715 -20.79 -35.12 19.88
N ALA A 716 -20.59 -35.26 18.58
CA ALA A 716 -19.28 -35.30 17.94
C ALA A 716 -18.98 -33.93 17.33
N GLN A 717 -17.78 -33.42 17.55
CA GLN A 717 -17.30 -32.18 16.96
C GLN A 717 -16.10 -32.44 16.06
N PHE A 718 -16.00 -31.61 15.03
CA PHE A 718 -15.07 -31.75 13.92
C PHE A 718 -14.51 -30.38 13.55
N THR A 719 -13.20 -30.17 13.63
CA THR A 719 -12.58 -28.88 13.31
C THR A 719 -11.50 -29.06 12.25
N PHE A 720 -11.59 -28.31 11.14
CA PHE A 720 -10.62 -28.31 10.06
C PHE A 720 -9.87 -26.98 9.99
N PHE A 721 -8.55 -27.05 9.94
CA PHE A 721 -7.64 -25.90 9.86
C PHE A 721 -6.92 -25.89 8.51
N ASN A 722 -7.21 -24.88 7.70
CA ASN A 722 -6.53 -24.61 6.42
C ASN A 722 -5.07 -24.15 6.65
N LYS A 723 -4.84 -23.41 7.74
CA LYS A 723 -3.56 -22.81 8.13
C LYS A 723 -2.96 -23.53 9.34
N THR A 724 -1.64 -23.63 9.37
CA THR A 724 -0.89 -24.45 10.33
C THR A 724 -0.28 -23.66 11.48
N GLY A 725 -0.43 -22.33 11.52
CA GLY A 725 0.30 -21.44 12.44
C GLY A 725 0.05 -21.67 13.93
N LEU A 726 -1.07 -22.28 14.33
CA LEU A 726 -1.33 -22.63 15.74
C LEU A 726 -0.61 -23.93 16.19
N PHE A 727 0.02 -24.69 15.29
CA PHE A 727 0.56 -26.03 15.57
C PHE A 727 2.09 -26.10 15.38
N GLN A 728 2.80 -25.18 16.02
CA GLN A 728 4.26 -25.02 15.91
C GLN A 728 5.01 -25.75 17.02
N ASP A 729 5.72 -26.82 16.64
CA ASP A 729 6.58 -27.56 17.56
C ASP A 729 7.98 -26.91 17.64
N VAL A 730 8.23 -26.21 18.74
CA VAL A 730 9.52 -25.56 19.04
C VAL A 730 10.58 -26.58 19.49
N GLY A 731 10.17 -27.71 20.05
CA GLY A 731 11.04 -28.72 20.64
C GLY A 731 11.59 -29.72 19.61
N THR A 732 10.78 -30.09 18.62
CA THR A 732 11.06 -31.20 17.71
C THR A 732 11.35 -30.72 16.29
N LYS A 733 12.62 -30.41 16.00
CA LYS A 733 13.12 -30.09 14.63
C LYS A 733 12.97 -31.22 13.59
N LYS A 734 12.22 -32.28 13.88
CA LYS A 734 12.06 -33.48 13.03
C LYS A 734 10.78 -33.44 12.22
N GLY A 735 10.80 -32.54 11.24
CA GLY A 735 9.86 -32.52 10.14
C GLY A 735 8.84 -31.39 10.23
N THR A 736 8.44 -30.90 9.05
CA THR A 736 7.34 -29.95 8.89
C THR A 736 6.03 -30.67 8.65
N LEU A 737 4.94 -30.07 9.10
CA LEU A 737 3.59 -30.40 8.67
C LEU A 737 3.40 -30.06 7.17
N VAL A 738 2.77 -30.94 6.40
CA VAL A 738 2.49 -30.73 4.95
C VAL A 738 1.02 -31.01 4.59
N SER A 739 0.23 -31.44 5.56
CA SER A 739 -1.22 -31.55 5.43
C SER A 739 -1.92 -30.35 6.07
N TYR A 740 -3.22 -30.27 5.84
CA TYR A 740 -4.14 -29.56 6.72
C TYR A 740 -4.15 -30.23 8.12
N VAL A 741 -4.60 -29.50 9.15
CA VAL A 741 -4.82 -30.06 10.50
C VAL A 741 -6.31 -30.28 10.72
N MET A 742 -6.63 -31.37 11.41
CA MET A 742 -8.00 -31.85 11.53
C MET A 742 -8.23 -32.42 12.93
N ALA A 743 -9.14 -31.84 13.70
CA ALA A 743 -9.50 -32.30 15.03
C ALA A 743 -10.83 -33.02 15.03
N CYS A 744 -10.91 -34.08 15.84
CA CYS A 744 -12.16 -34.76 16.14
C CYS A 744 -12.19 -35.13 17.62
N SER A 745 -13.26 -34.73 18.31
CA SER A 745 -13.53 -35.08 19.70
C SER A 745 -15.02 -35.33 19.91
N ILE A 746 -15.35 -35.99 21.02
CA ILE A 746 -16.70 -36.45 21.32
C ILE A 746 -17.01 -36.08 22.76
N GLY A 747 -17.85 -35.05 22.93
CA GLY A 747 -17.99 -34.34 24.20
C GLY A 747 -16.65 -33.76 24.70
N ASN A 748 -16.58 -33.49 26.00
CA ASN A 748 -15.39 -32.95 26.68
C ASN A 748 -14.45 -34.06 27.22
N ILE A 749 -14.42 -35.23 26.55
CA ILE A 749 -13.57 -36.37 26.96
C ILE A 749 -12.68 -36.83 25.80
N THR A 750 -11.39 -37.07 26.09
CA THR A 750 -10.45 -37.66 25.12
C THR A 750 -10.51 -39.18 25.20
N ILE A 751 -11.20 -39.82 24.26
CA ILE A 751 -11.27 -41.28 24.21
C ILE A 751 -9.92 -41.84 23.70
N GLN A 752 -9.34 -42.78 24.44
CA GLN A 752 -8.06 -43.43 24.12
C GLN A 752 -8.20 -44.96 24.22
N GLY A 753 -7.37 -45.70 23.47
CA GLY A 753 -7.33 -47.17 23.54
C GLY A 753 -8.44 -47.87 22.75
N LEU A 754 -8.90 -47.24 21.66
CA LEU A 754 -9.93 -47.80 20.77
C LEU A 754 -9.47 -49.13 20.15
N LYS A 755 -10.36 -50.12 20.16
CA LYS A 755 -10.12 -51.47 19.60
C LYS A 755 -10.10 -51.46 18.08
N ASP A 756 -11.04 -50.74 17.47
CA ASP A 756 -11.08 -50.45 16.04
C ASP A 756 -10.58 -49.00 15.86
N PRO A 757 -9.56 -48.74 15.04
CA PRO A 757 -9.01 -47.40 14.90
C PRO A 757 -9.94 -46.46 14.14
N VAL A 758 -9.87 -45.18 14.47
CA VAL A 758 -10.46 -44.09 13.66
C VAL A 758 -9.64 -43.96 12.38
N GLN A 759 -10.33 -43.96 11.24
CA GLN A 759 -9.69 -43.78 9.93
C GLN A 759 -9.80 -42.31 9.51
N ILE A 760 -8.66 -41.68 9.29
CA ILE A 760 -8.54 -40.25 8.98
C ILE A 760 -7.81 -40.14 7.65
N LYS A 761 -8.41 -39.50 6.67
CA LYS A 761 -7.83 -39.28 5.34
C LYS A 761 -7.55 -37.79 5.16
N ILE A 762 -6.33 -37.39 4.82
CA ILE A 762 -5.97 -35.98 4.64
C ILE A 762 -5.15 -35.81 3.36
N LYS A 763 -5.58 -34.87 2.51
CA LYS A 763 -4.89 -34.48 1.28
C LYS A 763 -3.70 -33.56 1.61
N HIS A 764 -2.62 -33.73 0.85
CA HIS A 764 -1.41 -32.95 1.05
C HIS A 764 -1.54 -31.57 0.41
N THR A 765 -1.08 -30.53 1.11
CA THR A 765 -1.02 -29.14 0.57
C THR A 765 -0.02 -29.01 -0.58
N ARG A 766 0.89 -29.99 -0.72
CA ARG A 766 1.89 -30.09 -1.77
C ARG A 766 2.04 -31.55 -2.17
N THR A 767 2.00 -31.84 -3.46
CA THR A 767 2.20 -33.19 -3.99
C THR A 767 3.65 -33.64 -3.75
N GLN A 768 3.86 -34.79 -3.10
CA GLN A 768 5.20 -35.31 -2.78
C GLN A 768 5.46 -36.64 -3.47
N ALA A 769 6.46 -36.68 -4.36
CA ALA A 769 6.65 -37.77 -5.32
C ALA A 769 7.10 -39.13 -4.74
N MET A 770 7.42 -39.22 -3.44
CA MET A 770 7.53 -40.44 -2.63
C MET A 770 7.98 -40.03 -1.21
N ALA A 771 7.13 -40.25 -0.21
CA ALA A 771 7.49 -40.11 1.19
C ALA A 771 6.86 -41.25 2.00
N HIS A 772 7.44 -41.61 3.15
CA HIS A 772 6.72 -42.35 4.18
C HIS A 772 6.04 -41.30 5.07
N PRO A 773 4.71 -41.16 5.02
CA PRO A 773 4.00 -40.21 5.87
C PRO A 773 4.03 -40.66 7.33
N ILE A 774 4.22 -39.72 8.25
CA ILE A 774 4.14 -39.96 9.69
C ILE A 774 2.83 -39.35 10.19
N CYS A 775 1.92 -40.21 10.64
CA CYS A 775 0.69 -39.78 11.29
C CYS A 775 1.00 -39.32 12.73
N ALA A 776 0.59 -38.11 13.07
CA ALA A 776 0.79 -37.52 14.38
C ALA A 776 -0.47 -36.83 14.88
N PHE A 777 -0.49 -36.52 16.17
CA PHE A 777 -1.50 -35.71 16.82
C PHE A 777 -0.84 -34.65 17.72
N TRP A 778 -1.56 -33.58 17.99
CA TRP A 778 -1.09 -32.49 18.84
C TRP A 778 -1.39 -32.82 20.31
N ASP A 779 -0.35 -32.86 21.13
CA ASP A 779 -0.45 -33.16 22.56
C ASP A 779 -0.24 -31.87 23.38
N LEU A 780 -1.28 -31.45 24.11
CA LEU A 780 -1.30 -30.24 24.93
C LEU A 780 -0.80 -30.45 26.37
N ASN A 781 -0.50 -31.70 26.77
CA ASN A 781 -0.36 -32.08 28.19
C ASN A 781 1.08 -32.17 28.71
N LYS A 782 2.10 -31.86 27.90
CA LYS A 782 3.52 -31.93 28.31
C LYS A 782 4.34 -30.75 27.79
N ASN A 783 5.25 -30.28 28.64
CA ASN A 783 6.05 -29.04 28.55
C ASN A 783 5.23 -27.74 28.60
N GLU A 784 5.38 -27.01 29.70
CA GLU A 784 5.18 -25.56 29.89
C GLU A 784 4.23 -24.87 28.88
N SER A 785 2.99 -25.34 28.82
CA SER A 785 1.88 -24.80 28.02
C SER A 785 2.02 -24.73 26.48
N SER A 786 3.14 -25.10 25.86
CA SER A 786 3.39 -24.83 24.42
C SER A 786 2.87 -25.89 23.42
N GLY A 787 2.61 -27.13 23.86
CA GLY A 787 2.19 -28.24 22.99
C GLY A 787 3.29 -28.79 22.06
N PHE A 788 3.10 -30.01 21.53
CA PHE A 788 4.02 -30.66 20.59
C PHE A 788 3.34 -31.75 19.72
N TRP A 789 4.00 -32.18 18.65
CA TRP A 789 3.51 -33.29 17.81
C TRP A 789 3.95 -34.66 18.36
N ASN A 790 2.98 -35.52 18.66
CA ASN A 790 3.17 -36.86 19.20
C ASN A 790 2.68 -37.92 18.20
N THR A 791 3.39 -39.05 18.07
CA THR A 791 3.05 -40.15 17.14
C THR A 791 2.46 -41.37 17.85
N SER A 792 2.30 -41.36 19.17
CA SER A 792 1.78 -42.51 19.92
C SER A 792 0.33 -42.83 19.55
N GLY A 793 0.08 -44.08 19.13
CA GLY A 793 -1.28 -44.55 18.83
C GLY A 793 -1.78 -44.28 17.41
N CYS A 794 -0.98 -43.62 16.55
CA CYS A 794 -1.32 -43.33 15.15
C CYS A 794 -0.32 -44.01 14.18
N VAL A 795 -0.83 -44.61 13.10
CA VAL A 795 -0.02 -45.30 12.08
C VAL A 795 -0.57 -45.00 10.67
N ALA A 796 0.31 -44.80 9.69
CA ALA A 796 -0.09 -44.63 8.30
C ALA A 796 -0.54 -45.95 7.67
N HIS A 797 -1.68 -45.92 6.97
CA HIS A 797 -2.24 -47.04 6.23
C HIS A 797 -1.54 -47.20 4.86
N LYS A 798 -1.59 -48.42 4.32
CA LYS A 798 -0.91 -48.80 3.07
C LYS A 798 -1.50 -48.13 1.82
N ASP A 799 -2.72 -47.63 1.92
CA ASP A 799 -3.43 -46.93 0.82
C ASP A 799 -3.06 -45.44 0.72
N SER A 800 -2.00 -45.00 1.43
CA SER A 800 -1.49 -43.63 1.33
C SER A 800 -0.69 -43.43 0.03
N ASP A 801 -0.96 -42.31 -0.66
CA ASP A 801 -0.40 -41.95 -1.96
C ASP A 801 0.37 -40.60 -1.89
N ALA A 802 1.05 -40.22 -2.97
CA ALA A 802 1.75 -38.93 -3.12
C ALA A 802 0.89 -37.69 -2.80
N ASN A 803 -0.42 -37.79 -3.00
CA ASN A 803 -1.38 -36.69 -2.82
C ASN A 803 -2.20 -36.77 -1.53
N GLU A 804 -2.28 -37.92 -0.87
CA GLU A 804 -3.16 -38.15 0.28
C GLU A 804 -2.61 -39.21 1.23
N THR A 805 -2.71 -38.97 2.54
CA THR A 805 -2.36 -39.96 3.56
C THR A 805 -3.63 -40.44 4.26
N VAL A 806 -3.70 -41.74 4.50
CA VAL A 806 -4.70 -42.36 5.37
C VAL A 806 -4.02 -42.77 6.68
N CYS A 807 -4.46 -42.20 7.79
CA CYS A 807 -4.01 -42.49 9.14
C CYS A 807 -5.02 -43.36 9.89
N LEU A 808 -4.52 -44.33 10.66
CA LEU A 808 -5.29 -45.13 11.61
C LEU A 808 -4.84 -44.75 13.03
N CYS A 809 -5.74 -44.18 13.83
CA CYS A 809 -5.45 -43.73 15.20
C CYS A 809 -6.36 -44.43 16.21
N ASN A 810 -5.82 -44.83 17.37
CA ASN A 810 -6.58 -45.50 18.44
C ASN A 810 -7.12 -44.55 19.52
N HIS A 811 -7.22 -43.26 19.21
CA HIS A 811 -7.72 -42.20 20.09
C HIS A 811 -8.39 -41.09 19.27
N LEU A 812 -8.93 -40.07 19.95
CA LEU A 812 -9.55 -38.88 19.37
C LEU A 812 -8.87 -37.60 19.89
N THR A 813 -8.21 -36.85 19.00
CA THR A 813 -7.39 -35.65 19.29
C THR A 813 -7.30 -34.72 18.05
N HIS A 814 -6.45 -33.69 18.07
CA HIS A 814 -6.12 -32.87 16.89
C HIS A 814 -5.03 -33.56 16.04
N PHE A 815 -5.37 -34.01 14.84
CA PHE A 815 -4.51 -34.82 13.97
C PHE A 815 -3.85 -34.01 12.85
N GLY A 816 -2.59 -34.35 12.54
CA GLY A 816 -1.83 -33.77 11.44
C GLY A 816 -0.85 -34.78 10.84
N VAL A 817 -0.63 -34.72 9.52
CA VAL A 817 0.31 -35.61 8.83
C VAL A 817 1.67 -34.92 8.69
N LEU A 818 2.61 -35.36 9.50
CA LEU A 818 4.00 -34.96 9.41
C LEU A 818 4.66 -35.64 8.21
N MET A 819 4.89 -34.83 7.16
CA MET A 819 5.65 -35.21 5.97
C MET A 819 6.85 -34.28 5.74
N ASP A 820 7.58 -34.00 6.82
CA ASP A 820 9.01 -33.70 6.87
C ASP A 820 9.60 -33.04 5.59
N LEU A 821 9.39 -31.73 5.41
CA LEU A 821 10.07 -30.95 4.38
C LEU A 821 11.45 -30.54 4.86
N GLN A 822 12.44 -30.67 3.99
CA GLN A 822 13.61 -29.80 4.06
C GLN A 822 13.46 -28.65 3.08
N GLY A 823 13.97 -27.49 3.50
CA GLY A 823 13.71 -26.19 2.87
C GLY A 823 13.96 -26.13 1.36
N THR A 824 13.13 -25.33 0.70
CA THR A 824 13.06 -25.17 -0.75
C THR A 824 14.35 -24.59 -1.36
N ALA A 825 15.13 -25.45 -2.00
CA ALA A 825 15.99 -25.12 -3.14
C ALA A 825 15.96 -26.30 -4.13
N SER A 826 14.76 -26.56 -4.69
CA SER A 826 14.35 -27.78 -5.40
C SER A 826 14.98 -29.05 -4.81
N GLN A 827 14.32 -29.66 -3.81
CA GLN A 827 14.82 -30.91 -3.23
C GLN A 827 15.05 -31.93 -4.34
N LEU A 828 16.34 -32.19 -4.60
CA LEU A 828 16.78 -33.42 -5.22
C LEU A 828 16.21 -34.55 -4.34
N ASP A 829 15.31 -35.34 -4.91
CA ASP A 829 14.78 -36.60 -4.34
C ASP A 829 15.84 -37.30 -3.47
N ALA A 830 15.48 -37.87 -2.32
CA ALA A 830 16.43 -38.46 -1.37
C ALA A 830 17.43 -39.42 -2.04
N LYS A 831 17.01 -40.12 -3.10
CA LYS A 831 17.90 -40.91 -3.98
C LYS A 831 18.90 -40.04 -4.76
N ASN A 832 18.44 -38.99 -5.44
CA ASN A 832 19.29 -38.01 -6.13
C ASN A 832 20.23 -37.29 -5.15
N THR A 833 19.79 -36.93 -3.95
CA THR A 833 20.63 -36.32 -2.91
C THR A 833 21.73 -37.29 -2.46
N LYS A 834 21.40 -38.55 -2.14
CA LYS A 834 22.42 -39.58 -1.82
C LYS A 834 23.41 -39.77 -2.96
N ILE A 835 22.94 -39.89 -4.20
CA ILE A 835 23.81 -40.03 -5.40
C ILE A 835 24.72 -38.81 -5.57
N LEU A 836 24.17 -37.59 -5.48
CA LEU A 836 24.94 -36.36 -5.66
C LEU A 836 25.99 -36.18 -4.55
N THR A 837 25.66 -36.56 -3.31
CA THR A 837 26.62 -36.61 -2.19
C THR A 837 27.75 -37.59 -2.49
N PHE A 838 27.46 -38.83 -2.92
CA PHE A 838 28.52 -39.78 -3.32
C PHE A 838 29.40 -39.26 -4.47
N ILE A 839 28.80 -38.71 -5.53
CA ILE A 839 29.53 -38.10 -6.66
C ILE A 839 30.42 -36.95 -6.18
N THR A 840 29.91 -36.10 -5.29
CA THR A 840 30.64 -34.93 -4.79
C THR A 840 31.78 -35.33 -3.85
N TYR A 841 31.59 -36.28 -2.93
CA TYR A 841 32.66 -36.75 -2.05
C TYR A 841 33.78 -37.48 -2.81
N ILE A 842 33.42 -38.43 -3.68
CA ILE A 842 34.39 -39.13 -4.54
C ILE A 842 35.09 -38.11 -5.46
N GLY A 843 34.32 -37.16 -5.99
CA GLY A 843 34.81 -36.14 -6.91
C GLY A 843 35.76 -35.13 -6.28
N CYS A 844 35.42 -34.58 -5.12
CA CYS A 844 36.29 -33.71 -4.34
C CYS A 844 37.56 -34.45 -3.89
N GLY A 845 37.45 -35.74 -3.54
CA GLY A 845 38.61 -36.58 -3.22
C GLY A 845 39.58 -36.73 -4.42
N ILE A 846 39.05 -37.10 -5.59
CA ILE A 846 39.83 -37.20 -6.83
C ILE A 846 40.44 -35.84 -7.21
N SER A 847 39.65 -34.78 -7.19
CA SER A 847 40.08 -33.41 -7.52
C SER A 847 41.18 -32.91 -6.57
N ALA A 848 41.08 -33.22 -5.26
CA ALA A 848 42.11 -32.93 -4.26
C ALA A 848 43.40 -33.70 -4.52
N ILE A 849 43.34 -35.01 -4.81
CA ILE A 849 44.53 -35.83 -5.13
C ILE A 849 45.28 -35.27 -6.34
N PHE A 850 44.59 -34.94 -7.43
CA PHE A 850 45.23 -34.40 -8.64
C PHE A 850 45.70 -32.94 -8.47
N SER A 851 45.01 -32.14 -7.64
CA SER A 851 45.48 -30.80 -7.25
C SER A 851 46.76 -30.88 -6.39
N ALA A 852 46.82 -31.81 -5.44
CA ALA A 852 48.00 -32.10 -4.63
C ALA A 852 49.17 -32.63 -5.47
N ALA A 853 48.93 -33.55 -6.41
CA ALA A 853 49.95 -34.05 -7.33
C ALA A 853 50.51 -32.95 -8.25
N THR A 854 49.65 -32.03 -8.70
CA THR A 854 50.05 -30.83 -9.44
C THR A 854 50.92 -29.92 -8.56
N LEU A 855 50.44 -29.56 -7.37
CA LEU A 855 51.16 -28.72 -6.42
C LEU A 855 52.54 -29.30 -6.06
N LEU A 856 52.60 -30.58 -5.67
CA LEU A 856 53.83 -31.29 -5.35
C LEU A 856 54.82 -31.28 -6.51
N THR A 857 54.36 -31.50 -7.74
CA THR A 857 55.21 -31.42 -8.94
C THR A 857 55.81 -30.04 -9.13
N TYR A 858 55.01 -28.98 -9.01
CA TYR A 858 55.47 -27.60 -9.19
C TYR A 858 56.34 -27.08 -8.05
N VAL A 859 56.18 -27.63 -6.83
CA VAL A 859 57.02 -27.33 -5.67
C VAL A 859 58.36 -28.07 -5.73
N ALA A 860 58.36 -29.36 -6.08
CA ALA A 860 59.56 -30.21 -6.09
C ALA A 860 60.58 -29.81 -7.16
N PHE A 861 60.14 -29.34 -8.33
CA PHE A 861 61.03 -28.96 -9.42
C PHE A 861 61.24 -27.44 -9.51
N GLU A 862 62.32 -26.94 -8.93
CA GLU A 862 62.65 -25.50 -8.88
C GLU A 862 62.64 -24.82 -10.26
N LYS A 863 63.03 -25.54 -11.32
CA LYS A 863 62.97 -25.07 -12.71
C LYS A 863 61.55 -24.71 -13.18
N LEU A 864 60.52 -25.44 -12.76
CA LEU A 864 59.11 -25.17 -13.11
C LEU A 864 58.58 -23.93 -12.37
N ARG A 865 59.07 -23.68 -11.15
CA ARG A 865 58.66 -22.58 -10.28
C ARG A 865 59.11 -21.21 -10.78
N ARG A 866 59.98 -21.11 -11.79
CA ARG A 866 60.51 -19.82 -12.28
C ARG A 866 59.49 -19.03 -13.10
N ASP A 867 58.66 -19.71 -13.89
CA ASP A 867 57.64 -19.13 -14.77
C ASP A 867 56.48 -18.46 -14.00
N TYR A 868 55.97 -17.32 -14.48
CA TYR A 868 54.81 -16.66 -13.88
C TYR A 868 53.50 -17.47 -13.95
N PRO A 869 53.09 -18.06 -15.09
CA PRO A 869 51.90 -18.92 -15.14
C PRO A 869 51.98 -20.08 -14.14
N SER A 870 53.16 -20.69 -14.00
CA SER A 870 53.37 -21.79 -13.05
C SER A 870 53.19 -21.35 -11.60
N LYS A 871 53.54 -20.11 -11.23
CA LYS A 871 53.31 -19.56 -9.88
C LYS A 871 51.83 -19.25 -9.63
N ILE A 872 51.11 -18.75 -10.63
CA ILE A 872 49.67 -18.47 -10.51
C ILE A 872 48.91 -19.79 -10.40
N LEU A 873 49.20 -20.75 -11.28
CA LEU A 873 48.67 -22.11 -11.22
C LEU A 873 48.94 -22.79 -9.87
N MET A 874 50.13 -22.62 -9.29
CA MET A 874 50.46 -23.17 -7.97
C MET A 874 49.58 -22.59 -6.86
N ASN A 875 49.26 -21.28 -6.90
CA ASN A 875 48.32 -20.66 -5.95
C ASN A 875 46.87 -21.13 -6.20
N LEU A 876 46.43 -21.21 -7.46
CA LEU A 876 45.10 -21.72 -7.82
C LEU A 876 44.91 -23.18 -7.36
N SER A 877 45.87 -24.06 -7.63
CA SER A 877 45.86 -25.45 -7.13
C SER A 877 45.92 -25.52 -5.60
N THR A 878 46.54 -24.55 -4.93
CA THR A 878 46.54 -24.47 -3.46
C THR A 878 45.15 -24.10 -2.93
N ALA A 879 44.50 -23.07 -3.50
CA ALA A 879 43.14 -22.68 -3.13
C ALA A 879 42.13 -23.81 -3.38
N LEU A 880 42.18 -24.45 -4.55
CA LEU A 880 41.34 -25.60 -4.88
C LEU A 880 41.61 -26.82 -3.98
N LEU A 881 42.87 -27.09 -3.62
CA LEU A 881 43.20 -28.18 -2.69
C LEU A 881 42.59 -27.94 -1.31
N PHE A 882 42.78 -26.76 -0.72
CA PHE A 882 42.21 -26.45 0.59
C PHE A 882 40.68 -26.37 0.57
N LEU A 883 40.07 -25.84 -0.51
CA LEU A 883 38.62 -25.86 -0.69
C LEU A 883 38.05 -27.28 -0.62
N ASN A 884 38.64 -28.23 -1.38
CA ASN A 884 38.19 -29.63 -1.39
C ASN A 884 38.49 -30.34 -0.05
N LEU A 885 39.63 -30.07 0.60
CA LEU A 885 39.97 -30.67 1.88
C LEU A 885 39.04 -30.18 3.01
N VAL A 886 38.78 -28.87 3.10
CA VAL A 886 37.85 -28.32 4.10
C VAL A 886 36.43 -28.84 3.86
N PHE A 887 35.98 -28.93 2.61
CA PHE A 887 34.68 -29.51 2.26
C PHE A 887 34.54 -30.98 2.71
N LEU A 888 35.58 -31.80 2.52
CA LEU A 888 35.58 -33.22 2.93
C LEU A 888 35.68 -33.39 4.45
N LEU A 889 36.34 -32.47 5.15
CA LEU A 889 36.48 -32.48 6.60
C LEU A 889 35.24 -31.96 7.34
N ASP A 890 34.43 -31.12 6.70
CA ASP A 890 33.26 -30.46 7.29
C ASP A 890 32.36 -31.43 8.07
N ARG A 891 31.87 -32.50 7.41
CA ARG A 891 30.99 -33.51 8.02
C ARG A 891 31.63 -34.32 9.14
N TRP A 892 32.96 -34.52 9.12
CA TRP A 892 33.65 -35.14 10.26
C TRP A 892 33.65 -34.20 11.46
N ILE A 893 33.72 -32.89 11.20
CA ILE A 893 33.86 -31.89 12.26
C ILE A 893 32.51 -31.43 12.81
N THR A 894 31.45 -31.40 12.00
CA THR A 894 30.06 -31.18 12.48
C THR A 894 29.67 -32.19 13.56
N SER A 895 30.16 -33.44 13.45
CA SER A 895 29.97 -34.51 14.43
C SER A 895 30.46 -34.19 15.85
N PHE A 896 31.39 -33.24 16.05
CA PHE A 896 31.80 -32.82 17.40
C PHE A 896 30.80 -31.86 18.07
N HIS A 897 29.74 -31.43 17.39
CA HIS A 897 28.67 -30.56 17.87
C HIS A 897 29.08 -29.15 18.37
N VAL A 898 30.38 -28.79 18.40
CA VAL A 898 30.86 -27.47 18.83
C VAL A 898 30.57 -26.37 17.80
N ASP A 899 29.72 -25.40 18.15
CA ASP A 899 29.28 -24.35 17.22
C ASP A 899 30.41 -23.42 16.76
N GLY A 900 31.32 -23.00 17.65
CA GLY A 900 32.46 -22.16 17.25
C GLY A 900 33.40 -22.81 16.24
N LEU A 901 33.50 -24.15 16.26
CA LEU A 901 34.28 -24.92 15.29
C LEU A 901 33.56 -25.01 13.94
N CYS A 902 32.23 -25.14 13.96
CA CYS A 902 31.37 -25.05 12.79
C CYS A 902 31.47 -23.68 12.08
N THR A 903 31.38 -22.59 12.85
CA THR A 903 31.57 -21.21 12.36
C THR A 903 32.94 -21.03 11.72
N ALA A 904 34.00 -21.56 12.32
CA ALA A 904 35.36 -21.48 11.78
C ALA A 904 35.49 -22.20 10.42
N ILE A 905 34.88 -23.38 10.26
CA ILE A 905 34.93 -24.15 9.02
C ILE A 905 34.10 -23.51 7.92
N ALA A 906 32.88 -23.06 8.24
CA ALA A 906 32.03 -22.35 7.28
C ALA A 906 32.73 -21.08 6.76
N ALA A 907 33.43 -20.34 7.64
CA ALA A 907 34.24 -19.18 7.26
C ALA A 907 35.47 -19.56 6.41
N LEU A 908 36.19 -20.63 6.75
CA LEU A 908 37.33 -21.13 5.95
C LEU A 908 36.88 -21.61 4.57
N LEU A 909 35.75 -22.31 4.47
CA LEU A 909 35.23 -22.81 3.20
C LEU A 909 34.75 -21.64 2.32
N HIS A 910 34.07 -20.64 2.91
CA HIS A 910 33.73 -19.39 2.22
C HIS A 910 34.98 -18.66 1.72
N PHE A 911 36.02 -18.54 2.55
CA PHE A 911 37.31 -17.94 2.17
C PHE A 911 37.98 -18.67 0.99
N PHE A 912 38.14 -19.99 1.06
CA PHE A 912 38.80 -20.75 -0.01
C PHE A 912 37.99 -20.79 -1.30
N LEU A 913 36.66 -20.71 -1.24
CA LEU A 913 35.79 -20.59 -2.41
C LEU A 913 36.03 -19.26 -3.13
N LEU A 914 36.01 -18.14 -2.40
CA LEU A 914 36.33 -16.81 -2.94
C LEU A 914 37.78 -16.73 -3.47
N ALA A 915 38.74 -17.34 -2.74
CA ALA A 915 40.12 -17.43 -3.19
C ALA A 915 40.26 -18.19 -4.51
N ALA A 916 39.55 -19.32 -4.69
CA ALA A 916 39.56 -20.06 -5.94
C ALA A 916 39.03 -19.19 -7.11
N PHE A 917 37.91 -18.48 -6.94
CA PHE A 917 37.37 -17.59 -7.98
C PHE A 917 38.29 -16.42 -8.31
N THR A 918 38.90 -15.77 -7.32
CA THR A 918 39.88 -14.70 -7.58
C THR A 918 41.12 -15.20 -8.31
N TRP A 919 41.65 -16.37 -7.96
CA TRP A 919 42.82 -16.93 -8.65
C TRP A 919 42.50 -17.36 -10.10
N MET A 920 41.29 -17.86 -10.37
CA MET A 920 40.81 -18.09 -11.75
C MET A 920 40.71 -16.77 -12.54
N GLY A 921 40.21 -15.69 -11.93
CA GLY A 921 40.18 -14.35 -12.55
C GLY A 921 41.55 -13.72 -12.76
N LEU A 922 42.48 -13.91 -11.83
CA LEU A 922 43.86 -13.46 -11.99
C LEU A 922 44.58 -14.21 -13.12
N GLU A 923 44.35 -15.51 -13.31
CA GLU A 923 44.88 -16.26 -14.46
C GLU A 923 44.25 -15.78 -15.79
N ALA A 924 42.95 -15.45 -15.81
CA ALA A 924 42.30 -14.85 -16.97
C ALA A 924 42.93 -13.49 -17.37
N ILE A 925 43.20 -12.64 -16.37
CA ILE A 925 43.91 -11.35 -16.56
C ILE A 925 45.37 -11.58 -16.99
N HIS A 926 46.05 -12.60 -16.46
CA HIS A 926 47.40 -12.95 -16.86
C HIS A 926 47.47 -13.38 -18.34
N MET A 927 46.56 -14.26 -18.78
CA MET A 927 46.40 -14.66 -20.18
C MET A 927 46.15 -13.46 -21.10
N TYR A 928 45.29 -12.52 -20.69
CA TYR A 928 45.06 -11.29 -21.45
C TYR A 928 46.33 -10.44 -21.60
N ILE A 929 47.07 -10.20 -20.51
CA ILE A 929 48.31 -9.42 -20.57
C ILE A 929 49.34 -10.12 -21.47
N ALA A 930 49.44 -11.45 -21.41
CA ALA A 930 50.39 -12.24 -22.18
C ALA A 930 50.06 -12.36 -23.69
N LEU A 931 48.78 -12.37 -24.07
CA LEU A 931 48.34 -12.60 -25.46
C LEU A 931 47.87 -11.34 -26.19
N VAL A 932 47.24 -10.39 -25.48
CA VAL A 932 46.69 -9.15 -26.05
C VAL A 932 47.74 -8.03 -25.98
N LYS A 933 48.34 -7.84 -24.80
CA LYS A 933 49.20 -6.70 -24.48
C LYS A 933 50.68 -7.04 -24.66
N VAL A 934 51.01 -7.59 -25.82
CA VAL A 934 52.28 -8.25 -26.15
C VAL A 934 53.50 -7.30 -26.14
N PHE A 935 53.29 -5.98 -26.14
CA PHE A 935 54.38 -5.00 -26.15
C PHE A 935 54.52 -4.25 -24.80
N ASN A 936 55.62 -4.57 -24.12
CA ASN A 936 56.30 -3.74 -23.12
C ASN A 936 55.54 -3.35 -21.82
N THR A 937 54.86 -4.31 -21.17
CA THR A 937 54.35 -4.14 -19.78
C THR A 937 55.19 -4.90 -18.74
N TYR A 938 56.37 -4.40 -18.37
CA TYR A 938 57.11 -4.92 -17.21
C TYR A 938 56.47 -4.42 -15.90
N ILE A 939 55.90 -5.33 -15.10
CA ILE A 939 55.29 -5.01 -13.81
C ILE A 939 56.25 -5.41 -12.68
N ARG A 940 56.88 -4.41 -12.04
CA ARG A 940 57.76 -4.63 -10.88
C ARG A 940 57.00 -5.33 -9.75
N ARG A 941 57.59 -6.42 -9.22
CA ARG A 941 56.99 -7.32 -8.20
C ARG A 941 55.60 -7.89 -8.61
N TYR A 942 55.42 -8.25 -9.88
CA TYR A 942 54.16 -8.78 -10.47
C TYR A 942 53.43 -9.81 -9.58
N ILE A 943 54.10 -10.92 -9.23
CA ILE A 943 53.47 -12.00 -8.45
C ILE A 943 53.05 -11.58 -7.04
N LEU A 944 53.79 -10.66 -6.40
CA LEU A 944 53.43 -10.16 -5.06
C LEU A 944 52.10 -9.39 -5.10
N LYS A 945 51.90 -8.55 -6.13
CA LYS A 945 50.63 -7.83 -6.32
C LYS A 945 49.46 -8.79 -6.56
N PHE A 946 49.70 -9.85 -7.33
CA PHE A 946 48.70 -10.89 -7.59
C PHE A 946 48.35 -11.65 -6.31
N CYS A 947 49.33 -11.99 -5.46
CA CYS A 947 49.07 -12.60 -4.16
C CYS A 947 48.29 -11.69 -3.20
N ILE A 948 48.60 -10.39 -3.17
CA ILE A 948 47.85 -9.40 -2.36
C ILE A 948 46.37 -9.35 -2.78
N VAL A 949 46.08 -9.40 -4.09
CA VAL A 949 44.69 -9.41 -4.58
C VAL A 949 44.02 -10.77 -4.33
N GLY A 950 44.64 -11.87 -4.75
CA GLY A 950 44.05 -13.22 -4.74
C GLY A 950 43.86 -13.84 -3.36
N TRP A 951 44.61 -13.39 -2.35
CA TRP A 951 44.38 -13.79 -0.95
C TRP A 951 43.77 -12.67 -0.10
N GLY A 952 44.11 -11.41 -0.36
CA GLY A 952 43.64 -10.28 0.45
C GLY A 952 42.18 -9.88 0.22
N VAL A 953 41.67 -9.93 -1.02
CA VAL A 953 40.25 -9.59 -1.27
C VAL A 953 39.30 -10.62 -0.63
N PRO A 954 39.53 -11.95 -0.74
CA PRO A 954 38.76 -12.94 0.00
C PRO A 954 38.82 -12.78 1.52
N ILE A 955 40.00 -12.49 2.10
CA ILE A 955 40.14 -12.21 3.54
C ILE A 955 39.26 -11.01 3.92
N LEU A 956 39.33 -9.91 3.18
CA LEU A 956 38.56 -8.69 3.48
C LEU A 956 37.05 -8.96 3.50
N VAL A 957 36.52 -9.69 2.51
CA VAL A 957 35.09 -10.03 2.45
C VAL A 957 34.69 -10.88 3.65
N VAL A 958 35.42 -11.94 3.96
CA VAL A 958 35.10 -12.83 5.09
C VAL A 958 35.26 -12.12 6.44
N SER A 959 36.24 -11.23 6.59
CA SER A 959 36.41 -10.39 7.79
C SER A 959 35.25 -9.43 8.00
N ILE A 960 34.69 -8.83 6.94
CA ILE A 960 33.49 -7.98 7.05
C ILE A 960 32.28 -8.80 7.51
N VAL A 961 32.10 -10.01 6.98
CA VAL A 961 31.01 -10.92 7.38
C VAL A 961 31.15 -11.34 8.84
N LEU A 962 32.37 -11.69 9.28
CA LEU A 962 32.65 -12.05 10.68
C LEU A 962 32.53 -10.87 11.65
N ALA A 963 32.77 -9.63 11.19
CA ALA A 963 32.62 -8.41 12.00
C ALA A 963 31.16 -7.91 12.12
N SER A 964 30.21 -8.55 11.44
CA SER A 964 28.79 -8.23 11.58
C SER A 964 28.26 -8.60 12.96
N ARG A 965 27.35 -7.78 13.53
CA ARG A 965 26.79 -7.95 14.89
C ARG A 965 26.07 -9.30 15.15
N LYS A 966 25.84 -10.12 14.12
CA LYS A 966 25.07 -11.38 14.13
C LYS A 966 25.95 -12.60 13.79
N GLN A 967 27.21 -12.63 14.24
CA GLN A 967 28.19 -13.66 13.84
C GLN A 967 27.71 -15.12 14.01
N ASN A 968 26.94 -15.42 15.06
CA ASN A 968 26.39 -16.75 15.34
C ASN A 968 25.14 -17.12 14.53
N GLU A 969 24.50 -16.15 13.86
CA GLU A 969 23.33 -16.39 12.99
C GLU A 969 23.73 -16.47 11.50
N VAL A 970 24.87 -15.90 11.12
CA VAL A 970 25.32 -15.85 9.71
C VAL A 970 25.96 -17.17 9.29
N TYR A 971 26.77 -17.80 10.15
CA TYR A 971 27.44 -19.08 9.89
C TYR A 971 26.97 -20.14 10.89
N GLY A 972 26.44 -21.27 10.41
CA GLY A 972 25.95 -22.33 11.29
C GLY A 972 25.68 -23.65 10.57
N LYS A 973 25.13 -24.61 11.32
CA LYS A 973 24.81 -25.96 10.83
C LYS A 973 23.60 -25.93 9.88
N LYS A 974 23.69 -26.64 8.76
CA LYS A 974 22.63 -26.80 7.76
C LYS A 974 22.49 -28.28 7.43
N SER A 975 21.29 -28.84 7.60
CA SER A 975 21.00 -30.24 7.32
C SER A 975 20.59 -30.44 5.86
N TYR A 976 21.05 -31.54 5.25
CA TYR A 976 20.74 -31.92 3.86
C TYR A 976 20.42 -33.43 3.80
N GLY A 977 19.16 -33.80 3.51
CA GLY A 977 18.63 -35.17 3.66
C GLY A 977 17.89 -35.39 4.99
N ARG A 978 16.73 -36.09 4.97
CA ARG A 978 15.87 -36.37 6.15
C ARG A 978 16.52 -37.32 7.19
N GLU A 979 17.59 -38.02 6.84
CA GLU A 979 18.20 -39.01 7.72
C GLU A 979 19.13 -38.33 8.73
N GLN A 980 18.96 -38.63 10.01
CA GLN A 980 19.77 -38.09 11.10
C GLN A 980 21.25 -38.46 10.92
N GLY A 981 22.08 -37.51 10.46
CA GLY A 981 23.52 -37.71 10.28
C GLY A 981 24.22 -36.73 9.33
N ASP A 982 23.46 -36.03 8.46
CA ASP A 982 24.03 -35.15 7.42
C ASP A 982 23.84 -33.66 7.75
N GLU A 983 24.50 -33.23 8.83
CA GLU A 983 24.71 -31.81 9.16
C GLU A 983 26.04 -31.31 8.57
N PHE A 984 25.99 -30.15 7.89
CA PHE A 984 27.12 -29.49 7.23
C PHE A 984 27.22 -28.02 7.68
N CYS A 985 28.42 -27.45 7.80
CA CYS A 985 28.63 -26.08 8.28
C CYS A 985 28.72 -25.06 7.14
N TRP A 986 27.73 -24.16 7.04
CA TRP A 986 27.67 -23.18 5.96
C TRP A 986 27.04 -21.84 6.37
N ILE A 987 26.98 -20.92 5.41
CA ILE A 987 26.24 -19.67 5.53
C ILE A 987 24.75 -20.00 5.65
N GLN A 988 24.12 -19.58 6.75
CA GLN A 988 22.68 -19.72 6.99
C GLN A 988 21.90 -18.53 6.44
N ASP A 989 22.42 -17.30 6.61
CA ASP A 989 21.79 -16.07 6.15
C ASP A 989 21.71 -16.02 4.61
N PRO A 990 20.49 -15.94 4.01
CA PRO A 990 20.32 -15.95 2.57
C PRO A 990 20.84 -14.67 1.91
N VAL A 991 20.73 -13.51 2.56
CA VAL A 991 21.20 -12.23 2.03
C VAL A 991 22.72 -12.22 1.94
N VAL A 992 23.41 -12.68 3.01
CA VAL A 992 24.86 -12.85 2.99
C VAL A 992 25.27 -13.82 1.89
N PHE A 993 24.63 -14.98 1.78
CA PHE A 993 24.93 -15.95 0.71
C PHE A 993 24.78 -15.34 -0.70
N TYR A 994 23.68 -14.64 -0.99
CA TYR A 994 23.46 -14.05 -2.31
C TYR A 994 24.45 -12.91 -2.61
N VAL A 995 24.77 -12.05 -1.64
CA VAL A 995 25.69 -10.92 -1.84
C VAL A 995 27.14 -11.40 -1.93
N THR A 996 27.61 -12.21 -0.97
CA THR A 996 29.05 -12.53 -0.84
C THR A 996 29.47 -13.74 -1.65
N CYS A 997 28.61 -14.74 -1.85
CA CYS A 997 28.92 -15.90 -2.70
C CYS A 997 28.41 -15.70 -4.13
N ALA A 998 27.09 -15.56 -4.32
CA ALA A 998 26.51 -15.57 -5.67
C ALA A 998 26.84 -14.31 -6.49
N GLY A 999 26.74 -13.12 -5.89
CA GLY A 999 27.09 -11.85 -6.53
C GLY A 999 28.58 -11.73 -6.85
N TYR A 1000 29.44 -12.15 -5.91
CA TYR A 1000 30.89 -12.20 -6.11
C TYR A 1000 31.29 -13.18 -7.22
N PHE A 1001 30.70 -14.38 -7.20
CA PHE A 1001 30.88 -15.36 -8.28
C PHE A 1001 30.42 -14.78 -9.62
N GLY A 1002 29.22 -14.20 -9.70
CA GLY A 1002 28.70 -13.60 -10.93
C GLY A 1002 29.65 -12.57 -11.53
N LEU A 1003 30.16 -11.65 -10.70
CA LEU A 1003 31.14 -10.65 -11.12
C LEU A 1003 32.42 -11.29 -11.70
N MET A 1004 33.00 -12.27 -11.00
CA MET A 1004 34.22 -12.95 -11.45
C MET A 1004 33.97 -13.84 -12.68
N PHE A 1005 32.80 -14.48 -12.76
CA PHE A 1005 32.39 -15.32 -13.88
C PHE A 1005 32.22 -14.50 -15.17
N PHE A 1006 31.50 -13.38 -15.13
CA PHE A 1006 31.36 -12.52 -16.32
C PHE A 1006 32.70 -11.93 -16.78
N LEU A 1007 33.61 -11.58 -15.84
CA LEU A 1007 34.99 -11.24 -16.18
C LEU A 1007 35.68 -12.40 -16.90
N ASN A 1008 35.65 -13.61 -16.34
CA ASN A 1008 36.30 -14.80 -16.94
C ASN A 1008 35.73 -15.15 -18.32
N VAL A 1009 34.41 -15.06 -18.51
CA VAL A 1009 33.74 -15.23 -19.81
C VAL A 1009 34.25 -14.21 -20.83
N ALA A 1010 34.30 -12.93 -20.46
CA ALA A 1010 34.78 -11.86 -21.34
C ALA A 1010 36.26 -12.07 -21.71
N MET A 1011 37.12 -12.41 -20.75
CA MET A 1011 38.53 -12.70 -21.01
C MET A 1011 38.71 -13.96 -21.88
N PHE A 1012 37.92 -15.01 -21.65
CA PHE A 1012 37.93 -16.25 -22.44
C PHE A 1012 37.58 -15.98 -23.91
N ILE A 1013 36.54 -15.19 -24.18
CA ILE A 1013 36.16 -14.80 -25.55
C ILE A 1013 37.30 -14.04 -26.23
N VAL A 1014 37.90 -13.04 -25.56
CA VAL A 1014 39.02 -12.27 -26.12
C VAL A 1014 40.23 -13.16 -26.42
N VAL A 1015 40.58 -14.08 -25.50
CA VAL A 1015 41.68 -15.04 -25.68
C VAL A 1015 41.38 -16.01 -26.84
N MET A 1016 40.15 -16.50 -26.97
CA MET A 1016 39.75 -17.39 -28.07
C MET A 1016 39.83 -16.70 -29.44
N VAL A 1017 39.29 -15.48 -29.55
CA VAL A 1017 39.38 -14.68 -30.79
C VAL A 1017 40.83 -14.49 -31.22
N GLN A 1018 41.75 -14.28 -30.28
CA GLN A 1018 43.17 -14.11 -30.58
C GLN A 1018 43.91 -15.41 -30.90
N ILE A 1019 43.58 -16.53 -30.25
CA ILE A 1019 44.15 -17.84 -30.59
C ILE A 1019 43.74 -18.22 -32.03
N CYS A 1020 42.47 -18.05 -32.38
CA CYS A 1020 41.97 -18.25 -33.74
C CYS A 1020 42.64 -17.28 -34.74
N GLY A 1021 42.71 -15.99 -34.42
CA GLY A 1021 43.34 -14.97 -35.28
C GLY A 1021 44.85 -15.15 -35.47
N ARG A 1022 45.56 -15.77 -34.52
CA ARG A 1022 47.01 -16.00 -34.60
C ARG A 1022 47.38 -17.28 -35.36
N ASN A 1023 46.52 -18.31 -35.35
CA ASN A 1023 46.76 -19.56 -36.08
C ASN A 1023 46.63 -19.37 -37.60
N GLY A 1024 45.81 -18.44 -38.07
CA GLY A 1024 45.59 -18.16 -39.50
C GLY A 1024 46.80 -17.66 -40.31
N LYS A 1025 47.98 -17.46 -39.70
CA LYS A 1025 49.20 -16.98 -40.38
C LYS A 1025 50.38 -17.97 -40.39
N ARG A 1026 50.27 -19.17 -39.80
CA ARG A 1026 51.36 -20.18 -39.80
C ARG A 1026 50.86 -21.61 -39.58
N SER A 1027 50.86 -22.44 -40.63
CA SER A 1027 51.30 -23.85 -40.64
C SER A 1027 50.67 -24.64 -41.80
N SER A 1028 51.49 -25.34 -42.58
CA SER A 1028 51.04 -26.40 -43.49
C SER A 1028 50.72 -27.67 -42.68
N ARG A 1029 49.52 -27.76 -42.11
CA ARG A 1029 49.06 -28.88 -41.27
C ARG A 1029 47.73 -29.44 -41.72
N THR A 1030 47.49 -30.71 -41.43
CA THR A 1030 46.22 -31.38 -41.77
C THR A 1030 45.07 -30.80 -40.96
N LEU A 1031 43.87 -30.70 -41.56
CA LEU A 1031 42.66 -30.16 -40.92
C LEU A 1031 42.37 -30.86 -39.58
N ARG A 1032 42.58 -32.18 -39.52
CA ARG A 1032 42.38 -32.99 -38.31
C ARG A 1032 43.35 -32.62 -37.17
N GLU A 1033 44.62 -32.34 -37.46
CA GLU A 1033 45.58 -31.89 -36.46
C GLU A 1033 45.26 -30.49 -35.94
N GLU A 1034 44.83 -29.59 -36.81
CA GLU A 1034 44.46 -28.22 -36.43
C GLU A 1034 43.21 -28.21 -35.55
N VAL A 1035 42.16 -28.95 -35.94
CA VAL A 1035 40.94 -29.13 -35.13
C VAL A 1035 41.26 -29.77 -33.78
N LEU A 1036 42.07 -30.84 -33.74
CA LEU A 1036 42.39 -31.52 -32.49
C LEU A 1036 43.29 -30.68 -31.57
N ARG A 1037 44.19 -29.85 -32.12
CA ARG A 1037 44.96 -28.86 -31.35
C ARG A 1037 44.06 -27.76 -30.78
N ASN A 1038 43.14 -27.23 -31.57
CA ASN A 1038 42.25 -26.15 -31.16
C ASN A 1038 41.23 -26.65 -30.12
N LEU A 1039 40.64 -27.83 -30.31
CA LEU A 1039 39.77 -28.47 -29.32
C LEU A 1039 40.51 -28.75 -28.00
N ARG A 1040 41.75 -29.26 -28.05
CA ARG A 1040 42.61 -29.41 -26.86
C ARG A 1040 42.83 -28.06 -26.15
N SER A 1041 43.06 -26.99 -26.90
CA SER A 1041 43.25 -25.64 -26.33
C SER A 1041 41.97 -25.12 -25.67
N VAL A 1042 40.81 -25.28 -26.33
CA VAL A 1042 39.50 -24.88 -25.81
C VAL A 1042 39.19 -25.60 -24.51
N VAL A 1043 39.24 -26.93 -24.49
CA VAL A 1043 38.96 -27.73 -23.29
C VAL A 1043 39.90 -27.35 -22.14
N SER A 1044 41.21 -27.22 -22.39
CA SER A 1044 42.19 -26.80 -21.38
C SER A 1044 41.86 -25.43 -20.77
N LEU A 1045 41.47 -24.45 -21.59
CA LEU A 1045 41.14 -23.09 -21.13
C LEU A 1045 39.80 -23.04 -20.37
N THR A 1046 38.80 -23.82 -20.78
CA THR A 1046 37.48 -23.90 -20.11
C THR A 1046 37.61 -24.32 -18.63
N PHE A 1047 38.43 -25.34 -18.33
CA PHE A 1047 38.66 -25.80 -16.95
C PHE A 1047 39.61 -24.89 -16.15
N LEU A 1048 40.60 -24.28 -16.81
CA LEU A 1048 41.54 -23.36 -16.16
C LEU A 1048 40.87 -22.07 -15.67
N LEU A 1049 39.94 -21.51 -16.46
CA LEU A 1049 39.23 -20.27 -16.12
C LEU A 1049 37.92 -20.48 -15.34
N GLY A 1050 37.59 -21.73 -14.98
CA GLY A 1050 36.42 -22.05 -14.16
C GLY A 1050 35.07 -21.90 -14.86
N MET A 1051 35.02 -21.92 -16.19
CA MET A 1051 33.78 -21.71 -16.96
C MET A 1051 32.69 -22.74 -16.62
N THR A 1052 33.08 -23.93 -16.18
CA THR A 1052 32.18 -25.01 -15.72
C THR A 1052 31.42 -24.69 -14.44
N TRP A 1053 31.89 -23.74 -13.61
CA TRP A 1053 31.15 -23.29 -12.43
C TRP A 1053 29.87 -22.53 -12.80
N GLY A 1054 29.77 -22.04 -14.04
CA GLY A 1054 28.53 -21.44 -14.56
C GLY A 1054 27.32 -22.39 -14.48
N PHE A 1055 27.53 -23.72 -14.50
CA PHE A 1055 26.44 -24.67 -14.28
C PHE A 1055 25.78 -24.52 -12.90
N SER A 1056 26.54 -24.18 -11.86
CA SER A 1056 25.99 -23.91 -10.52
C SER A 1056 25.22 -22.58 -10.45
N PHE A 1057 25.47 -21.63 -11.36
CA PHE A 1057 24.81 -20.33 -11.39
C PHE A 1057 23.48 -20.36 -12.15
N PHE A 1058 23.38 -21.18 -13.19
CA PHE A 1058 22.13 -21.43 -13.93
C PHE A 1058 21.29 -22.58 -13.33
N ALA A 1059 21.67 -23.08 -12.15
CA ALA A 1059 20.98 -24.14 -11.42
C ALA A 1059 19.74 -23.60 -10.66
N TRP A 1060 18.77 -23.09 -11.42
CA TRP A 1060 17.53 -22.49 -10.91
C TRP A 1060 16.27 -23.08 -11.56
N GLY A 1061 15.15 -23.07 -10.83
CA GLY A 1061 13.86 -23.57 -11.31
C GLY A 1061 13.89 -25.05 -11.74
N PRO A 1062 13.15 -25.45 -12.79
CA PRO A 1062 13.06 -26.86 -13.23
C PRO A 1062 14.37 -27.42 -13.79
N LEU A 1063 15.36 -26.56 -14.07
CA LEU A 1063 16.68 -26.95 -14.58
C LEU A 1063 17.68 -27.26 -13.47
N ASN A 1064 17.36 -27.04 -12.19
CA ASN A 1064 18.32 -27.19 -11.10
C ASN A 1064 18.93 -28.61 -11.02
N VAL A 1065 18.10 -29.67 -11.06
CA VAL A 1065 18.58 -31.07 -10.99
C VAL A 1065 19.62 -31.41 -12.07
N PRO A 1066 19.35 -31.27 -13.39
CA PRO A 1066 20.36 -31.59 -14.41
C PRO A 1066 21.60 -30.69 -14.34
N PHE A 1067 21.45 -29.41 -13.99
CA PHE A 1067 22.59 -28.49 -13.86
C PHE A 1067 23.46 -28.80 -12.64
N MET A 1068 22.89 -29.26 -11.53
CA MET A 1068 23.64 -29.72 -10.35
C MET A 1068 24.43 -31.01 -10.62
N TYR A 1069 23.85 -31.96 -11.36
CA TYR A 1069 24.59 -33.15 -11.82
C TYR A 1069 25.78 -32.77 -12.72
N LEU A 1070 25.56 -31.90 -13.72
CA LEU A 1070 26.62 -31.40 -14.58
C LEU A 1070 27.70 -30.65 -13.76
N PHE A 1071 27.29 -29.77 -12.85
CA PHE A 1071 28.21 -29.06 -11.96
C PHE A 1071 29.07 -30.02 -11.14
N SER A 1072 28.48 -30.97 -10.42
CA SER A 1072 29.24 -31.92 -9.59
C SER A 1072 30.20 -32.79 -10.42
N ILE A 1073 29.78 -33.23 -11.61
CA ILE A 1073 30.67 -33.95 -12.54
C ILE A 1073 31.83 -33.05 -13.00
N PHE A 1074 31.56 -31.85 -13.50
CA PHE A 1074 32.63 -30.98 -14.00
C PHE A 1074 33.56 -30.43 -12.90
N ASN A 1075 33.05 -30.21 -11.69
CA ASN A 1075 33.83 -29.84 -10.52
C ASN A 1075 34.75 -31.00 -10.07
N SER A 1076 34.24 -32.24 -10.04
CA SER A 1076 35.04 -33.43 -9.75
C SER A 1076 36.22 -33.62 -10.71
N LEU A 1077 36.03 -33.24 -11.98
CA LEU A 1077 37.02 -33.37 -13.03
C LEU A 1077 37.97 -32.16 -13.14
N GLN A 1078 37.71 -31.04 -12.45
CA GLN A 1078 38.51 -29.83 -12.62
C GLN A 1078 39.97 -30.02 -12.22
N GLY A 1079 40.25 -30.58 -11.03
CA GLY A 1079 41.62 -30.88 -10.58
C GLY A 1079 42.32 -31.90 -11.49
N LEU A 1080 41.58 -32.90 -11.98
CA LEU A 1080 42.08 -33.89 -12.94
C LEU A 1080 42.45 -33.25 -14.29
N PHE A 1081 41.60 -32.41 -14.88
CA PHE A 1081 41.90 -31.76 -16.16
C PHE A 1081 43.03 -30.74 -16.04
N ILE A 1082 43.12 -30.01 -14.93
CA ILE A 1082 44.27 -29.15 -14.61
C ILE A 1082 45.55 -29.99 -14.58
N PHE A 1083 45.57 -31.12 -13.87
CA PHE A 1083 46.70 -32.03 -13.85
C PHE A 1083 47.01 -32.59 -15.24
N ILE A 1084 46.03 -33.06 -16.00
CA ILE A 1084 46.25 -33.61 -17.35
C ILE A 1084 46.88 -32.56 -18.26
N PHE A 1085 46.24 -31.41 -18.46
CA PHE A 1085 46.71 -30.45 -19.47
C PHE A 1085 47.91 -29.61 -19.02
N HIS A 1086 47.96 -29.19 -17.75
CA HIS A 1086 48.98 -28.28 -17.24
C HIS A 1086 50.10 -28.97 -16.43
N CYS A 1087 49.98 -30.26 -16.13
CA CYS A 1087 51.05 -31.08 -15.55
C CYS A 1087 51.47 -32.20 -16.51
N ALA A 1088 50.69 -33.26 -16.65
CA ALA A 1088 51.07 -34.50 -17.34
C ALA A 1088 51.31 -34.33 -18.85
N MET A 1089 50.58 -33.45 -19.54
CA MET A 1089 50.72 -33.17 -20.98
C MET A 1089 51.61 -31.95 -21.30
N LYS A 1090 52.15 -31.27 -20.30
CA LYS A 1090 53.00 -30.07 -20.49
C LYS A 1090 54.45 -30.49 -20.69
N GLU A 1091 55.01 -30.21 -21.87
CA GLU A 1091 56.34 -30.70 -22.29
C GLU A 1091 57.45 -30.42 -21.27
N ASN A 1092 57.47 -29.22 -20.68
CA ASN A 1092 58.49 -28.84 -19.68
C ASN A 1092 58.43 -29.71 -18.42
N VAL A 1093 57.22 -30.15 -18.02
CA VAL A 1093 57.00 -31.03 -16.87
C VAL A 1093 57.40 -32.46 -17.23
N GLN A 1094 56.93 -32.97 -18.37
CA GLN A 1094 57.32 -34.29 -18.88
C GLN A 1094 58.84 -34.46 -18.98
N LYS A 1095 59.56 -33.42 -19.43
CA LYS A 1095 61.03 -33.39 -19.47
C LYS A 1095 61.65 -33.53 -18.08
N GLN A 1096 61.10 -32.88 -17.04
CA GLN A 1096 61.63 -33.04 -15.67
C GLN A 1096 61.28 -34.41 -15.06
N TRP A 1097 60.06 -34.92 -15.27
CA TRP A 1097 59.67 -36.25 -14.83
C TRP A 1097 60.54 -37.35 -15.46
N ARG A 1098 60.75 -37.30 -16.78
CA ARG A 1098 61.67 -38.24 -17.47
C ARG A 1098 63.14 -38.11 -17.05
N ARG A 1099 63.52 -37.02 -16.39
CA ARG A 1099 64.89 -36.77 -15.93
C ARG A 1099 65.11 -37.20 -14.46
N HIS A 1100 64.09 -37.07 -13.61
CA HIS A 1100 64.22 -37.29 -12.15
C HIS A 1100 63.37 -38.45 -11.59
N LEU A 1101 62.28 -38.85 -12.26
CA LEU A 1101 61.35 -39.90 -11.77
C LEU A 1101 61.44 -41.21 -12.58
N CYS A 1102 61.92 -41.16 -13.83
CA CYS A 1102 62.08 -42.37 -14.65
C CYS A 1102 63.45 -43.03 -14.44
N CYS A 1103 63.45 -44.32 -14.07
CA CYS A 1103 64.62 -45.19 -14.07
C CYS A 1103 64.70 -46.04 -15.36
N GLY A 1104 65.91 -46.51 -15.71
CA GLY A 1104 66.14 -47.36 -16.88
C GLY A 1104 65.97 -46.65 -18.23
N ARG A 1105 65.50 -47.39 -19.25
CA ARG A 1105 65.44 -46.98 -20.68
C ARG A 1105 64.62 -45.71 -20.96
N PHE A 1106 63.81 -45.24 -20.00
CA PHE A 1106 62.98 -44.03 -20.13
C PHE A 1106 63.62 -42.76 -19.57
N ARG A 1107 64.82 -42.84 -18.96
CA ARG A 1107 65.54 -41.67 -18.42
C ARG A 1107 66.16 -40.85 -19.55
N LEU A 1108 65.84 -39.55 -19.62
CA LEU A 1108 66.59 -38.63 -20.50
C LEU A 1108 68.01 -38.40 -19.95
N ALA A 1109 69.02 -38.51 -20.81
CA ALA A 1109 70.40 -38.17 -20.45
C ALA A 1109 70.57 -36.66 -20.23
N ASP A 1110 71.50 -36.26 -19.37
CA ASP A 1110 71.60 -34.86 -18.90
C ASP A 1110 72.05 -33.84 -19.97
N ASN A 1111 72.64 -34.29 -21.07
CA ASN A 1111 73.26 -33.45 -22.09
C ASN A 1111 72.57 -33.59 -23.46
N SER A 1112 71.64 -32.68 -23.81
CA SER A 1112 71.11 -32.58 -25.18
C SER A 1112 70.60 -31.21 -25.62
N ASP A 1113 70.96 -30.10 -24.96
CA ASP A 1113 70.60 -28.74 -25.39
C ASP A 1113 71.69 -28.03 -26.21
N TRP A 1114 72.83 -28.68 -26.50
CA TRP A 1114 73.95 -28.11 -27.28
C TRP A 1114 73.99 -28.53 -28.77
N SER A 1115 73.16 -29.48 -29.21
CA SER A 1115 73.35 -30.18 -30.50
C SER A 1115 72.28 -29.89 -31.56
N LYS A 1116 71.81 -28.64 -31.69
CA LYS A 1116 70.83 -28.25 -32.74
C LYS A 1116 71.28 -27.15 -33.73
N THR A 1117 72.58 -26.83 -33.76
CA THR A 1117 73.14 -25.87 -34.74
C THR A 1117 74.09 -26.52 -35.76
N ALA A 1118 74.38 -27.82 -35.65
CA ALA A 1118 75.40 -28.49 -36.48
C ALA A 1118 74.99 -29.90 -36.95
N THR A 1119 73.91 -30.01 -37.74
CA THR A 1119 73.67 -31.11 -38.70
C THR A 1119 72.44 -30.77 -39.57
N ASN A 1120 72.65 -29.96 -40.61
CA ASN A 1120 71.61 -29.66 -41.61
C ASN A 1120 72.17 -29.76 -43.04
N ILE A 1121 73.14 -30.68 -43.23
CA ILE A 1121 73.73 -31.06 -44.51
C ILE A 1121 73.85 -32.59 -44.45
N ILE A 1122 73.38 -33.29 -45.50
CA ILE A 1122 73.18 -34.76 -45.56
C ILE A 1122 72.05 -35.21 -44.58
N LYS A 1123 70.82 -35.54 -45.00
CA LYS A 1123 70.46 -36.52 -46.04
C LYS A 1123 69.01 -36.31 -46.49
N LYS A 1124 68.80 -36.08 -47.79
CA LYS A 1124 67.49 -36.00 -48.44
C LYS A 1124 67.30 -37.27 -49.29
N SER A 1125 66.74 -38.35 -48.72
CA SER A 1125 66.32 -39.53 -49.48
C SER A 1125 65.43 -40.49 -48.68
N SER A 1126 64.45 -41.09 -49.37
CA SER A 1126 63.69 -42.31 -49.05
C SER A 1126 62.93 -42.40 -47.71
N ASP A 1127 61.68 -41.96 -47.73
CA ASP A 1127 60.57 -42.75 -47.15
C ASP A 1127 59.97 -43.60 -48.28
N ASN A 1128 60.00 -44.93 -48.15
CA ASN A 1128 59.13 -45.88 -48.86
C ASN A 1128 59.48 -47.34 -48.49
N LEU A 1129 58.95 -47.88 -47.37
CA LEU A 1129 58.45 -49.26 -47.33
C LEU A 1129 57.59 -49.57 -46.09
N GLY A 1130 56.32 -49.90 -46.33
CA GLY A 1130 55.85 -51.27 -46.07
C GLY A 1130 55.50 -51.73 -44.64
N LYS A 1131 54.18 -51.87 -44.43
CA LYS A 1131 53.51 -53.12 -44.00
C LYS A 1131 53.64 -53.65 -42.54
N SER A 1132 52.49 -53.54 -41.87
CA SER A 1132 51.65 -54.66 -41.36
C SER A 1132 51.98 -55.43 -40.06
N LEU A 1133 50.99 -55.36 -39.16
CA LEU A 1133 50.25 -56.47 -38.51
C LEU A 1133 50.86 -57.32 -37.37
N SER A 1134 49.98 -57.53 -36.38
CA SER A 1134 49.77 -58.75 -35.56
C SER A 1134 50.72 -59.10 -34.40
N SER A 1135 50.34 -58.61 -33.21
CA SER A 1135 49.96 -59.37 -32.00
C SER A 1135 50.57 -60.75 -31.66
N SER A 1136 50.89 -60.90 -30.35
CA SER A 1136 50.97 -62.14 -29.56
C SER A 1136 52.22 -63.02 -29.79
N SER A 1137 52.74 -63.81 -28.84
CA SER A 1137 52.33 -64.12 -27.46
C SER A 1137 53.51 -64.65 -26.61
N ILE A 1138 53.32 -64.75 -25.29
CA ILE A 1138 53.86 -65.78 -24.34
C ILE A 1138 55.39 -65.98 -24.22
N GLY A 1139 55.89 -66.05 -22.97
CA GLY A 1139 57.27 -66.52 -22.69
C GLY A 1139 57.83 -66.14 -21.32
N SER A 1140 57.24 -66.62 -20.23
CA SER A 1140 57.76 -66.44 -18.86
C SER A 1140 58.51 -67.67 -18.37
N ASN A 1141 59.76 -67.55 -17.89
CA ASN A 1141 60.18 -68.01 -16.54
C ASN A 1141 61.69 -67.92 -16.23
N SER A 1142 61.98 -68.02 -14.92
CA SER A 1142 63.26 -68.32 -14.24
C SER A 1142 64.38 -67.26 -14.34
N THR A 1143 64.99 -66.66 -13.29
CA THR A 1143 65.25 -66.88 -11.83
C THR A 1143 66.74 -67.12 -11.55
N TYR A 1144 67.26 -66.47 -10.51
CA TYR A 1144 68.53 -66.76 -9.79
C TYR A 1144 69.84 -66.56 -10.61
N LEU A 1145 70.86 -65.80 -10.19
CA LEU A 1145 71.56 -65.83 -8.89
C LEU A 1145 72.52 -64.62 -8.68
N THR A 1146 72.89 -64.44 -7.42
CA THR A 1146 73.80 -63.47 -6.77
C THR A 1146 75.29 -63.52 -7.18
N SER A 1147 76.05 -62.45 -6.88
CA SER A 1147 77.24 -62.41 -5.95
C SER A 1147 78.16 -61.19 -6.28
N LYS A 1148 78.51 -60.29 -5.35
CA LYS A 1148 79.48 -60.26 -4.21
C LYS A 1148 80.78 -59.47 -4.54
N SER A 1149 81.12 -58.51 -3.66
CA SER A 1149 82.50 -58.19 -3.16
C SER A 1149 83.52 -57.56 -4.15
N LYS A 1150 84.65 -56.92 -3.77
CA LYS A 1150 85.13 -56.24 -2.53
C LYS A 1150 86.38 -55.38 -2.91
N SER A 1151 86.87 -54.52 -1.99
CA SER A 1151 88.28 -54.07 -1.78
C SER A 1151 89.05 -53.40 -2.95
N SER A 1152 89.42 -52.09 -2.87
CA SER A 1152 90.64 -51.50 -2.23
C SER A 1152 91.79 -51.27 -3.26
N SER A 1153 92.76 -50.33 -3.17
CA SER A 1153 93.25 -49.47 -2.08
C SER A 1153 93.87 -48.12 -2.57
N THR A 1154 93.75 -47.08 -1.72
CA THR A 1154 94.59 -45.87 -1.45
C THR A 1154 95.83 -45.46 -2.28
N THR A 1155 95.98 -44.12 -2.48
CA THR A 1155 97.04 -43.20 -1.93
C THR A 1155 96.74 -41.73 -2.37
N TYR A 1156 97.68 -40.78 -2.48
CA TYR A 1156 98.04 -39.71 -1.50
C TYR A 1156 98.15 -38.31 -2.22
N PHE A 1157 98.24 -37.08 -1.66
CA PHE A 1157 98.33 -36.55 -0.26
C PHE A 1157 97.75 -35.08 -0.09
N LYS A 1158 98.44 -34.19 0.66
CA LYS A 1158 98.21 -32.76 1.04
C LYS A 1158 98.73 -31.72 -0.03
N ARG A 1159 98.58 -30.36 0.01
CA ARG A 1159 98.39 -29.35 1.09
C ARG A 1159 98.01 -27.91 0.59
N ASN A 1160 97.28 -27.12 1.41
CA ASN A 1160 97.31 -25.64 1.70
C ASN A 1160 97.09 -24.44 0.70
N SER A 1161 96.50 -23.37 1.31
CA SER A 1161 96.76 -21.89 1.28
C SER A 1161 96.20 -20.89 0.23
N HIS A 1162 95.29 -20.02 0.73
CA HIS A 1162 95.27 -18.53 0.78
C HIS A 1162 95.46 -17.56 -0.43
N THR A 1163 94.63 -16.49 -0.35
CA THR A 1163 94.82 -15.03 -0.66
C THR A 1163 94.86 -14.43 -2.09
N ASP A 1164 94.11 -13.31 -2.19
CA ASP A 1164 94.47 -11.97 -2.73
C ASP A 1164 93.74 -11.33 -3.93
N ASN A 1165 93.78 -9.99 -3.90
CA ASN A 1165 92.96 -8.99 -4.59
C ASN A 1165 93.59 -8.41 -5.88
N ALA A 1166 92.88 -7.44 -6.48
CA ALA A 1166 93.38 -6.36 -7.37
C ALA A 1166 93.61 -6.72 -8.86
N SER A 1167 93.48 -5.81 -9.84
CA SER A 1167 92.80 -4.48 -9.92
C SER A 1167 92.77 -3.97 -11.39
N MET A 1168 92.31 -2.72 -11.59
CA MET A 1168 92.41 -1.86 -12.78
C MET A 1168 91.38 -2.02 -13.92
N ASP A 1169 91.03 -0.96 -14.67
CA ASP A 1169 90.65 0.41 -14.29
C ASP A 1169 90.18 1.19 -15.53
N LYS A 1170 89.09 1.95 -15.45
CA LYS A 1170 89.01 3.37 -15.90
C LYS A 1170 87.61 3.97 -15.78
N SER A 1171 87.61 5.27 -15.47
CA SER A 1171 86.47 6.13 -15.12
C SER A 1171 86.01 7.07 -16.25
N SER A 1172 84.73 7.49 -16.29
CA SER A 1172 84.36 8.92 -16.31
C SER A 1172 82.86 9.23 -16.08
N SER A 1173 82.59 10.12 -15.12
CA SER A 1173 81.56 11.21 -15.03
C SER A 1173 80.17 11.17 -15.74
N LYS A 1174 79.11 11.48 -14.95
CA LYS A 1174 78.05 12.56 -15.06
C LYS A 1174 77.52 13.03 -16.46
N LEU A 1175 76.29 13.52 -16.69
CA LEU A 1175 75.24 14.18 -15.85
C LEU A 1175 73.81 14.06 -16.51
N THR A 1176 72.78 14.61 -15.85
CA THR A 1176 71.32 14.61 -16.18
C THR A 1176 70.77 15.87 -16.92
N HIS A 1177 69.48 15.80 -17.36
CA HIS A 1177 68.55 16.79 -18.00
C HIS A 1177 68.38 16.64 -19.53
N ALA A 1178 67.30 17.07 -20.22
CA ALA A 1178 65.89 17.39 -19.93
C ALA A 1178 65.10 17.52 -21.28
N ASP A 1179 63.76 17.48 -21.27
CA ASP A 1179 62.74 17.95 -22.27
C ASP A 1179 62.91 17.81 -23.81
N GLY A 1180 61.79 17.83 -24.56
CA GLY A 1180 61.76 18.31 -25.96
C GLY A 1180 61.20 17.39 -27.08
N GLU A 1181 59.91 17.60 -27.40
CA GLU A 1181 59.25 17.64 -28.73
C GLU A 1181 59.61 16.80 -29.99
N GLN A 1182 58.54 16.17 -30.53
CA GLN A 1182 57.98 16.22 -31.91
C GLN A 1182 58.66 15.72 -33.22
N THR A 1183 57.79 15.20 -34.10
CA THR A 1183 57.84 15.06 -35.60
C THR A 1183 58.95 14.20 -36.23
N SER A 1184 58.73 13.11 -37.00
CA SER A 1184 57.83 12.75 -38.14
C SER A 1184 58.34 13.18 -39.54
N ILE A 1185 58.72 12.21 -40.41
CA ILE A 1185 59.12 12.31 -41.85
C ILE A 1185 59.50 10.87 -42.34
N ILE A 1186 59.32 10.34 -43.56
CA ILE A 1186 58.59 10.69 -44.81
C ILE A 1186 58.19 9.38 -45.58
N PRO A 1187 57.31 9.37 -46.62
CA PRO A 1187 56.72 8.17 -47.24
C PRO A 1187 57.11 7.93 -48.75
N VAL A 1188 56.12 7.60 -49.63
CA VAL A 1188 56.16 7.54 -51.13
C VAL A 1188 56.55 6.14 -51.70
N HIS A 1189 55.97 5.50 -52.76
CA HIS A 1189 55.44 5.94 -54.08
C HIS A 1189 54.44 4.92 -54.77
N GLN A 1190 53.31 5.41 -55.31
CA GLN A 1190 52.72 5.21 -56.68
C GLN A 1190 52.39 3.85 -57.42
N VAL A 1191 51.14 3.78 -57.96
CA VAL A 1191 50.73 3.77 -59.42
C VAL A 1191 50.32 2.49 -60.23
N ILE A 1192 49.23 2.67 -61.05
CA ILE A 1192 48.75 1.94 -62.28
C ILE A 1192 48.22 0.47 -62.15
N ASP A 1193 47.24 -0.04 -62.93
CA ASP A 1193 46.05 0.52 -63.64
C ASP A 1193 45.10 -0.64 -64.12
N LYS A 1194 43.85 -0.29 -64.44
CA LYS A 1194 42.86 -0.85 -65.40
C LYS A 1194 42.77 -2.33 -65.88
N VAL A 1195 41.49 -2.76 -65.93
CA VAL A 1195 40.72 -3.42 -67.04
C VAL A 1195 40.32 -4.92 -66.97
N LYS A 1196 38.98 -5.10 -66.93
CA LYS A 1196 38.04 -6.15 -67.44
C LYS A 1196 38.52 -7.56 -67.83
N GLY A 1197 37.67 -8.53 -67.47
CA GLY A 1197 37.43 -9.77 -68.24
C GLY A 1197 36.28 -10.61 -67.70
N TYR A 1198 35.09 -10.54 -68.30
CA TYR A 1198 33.95 -11.45 -68.01
C TYR A 1198 34.10 -12.74 -68.83
N CYS A 1199 33.77 -13.91 -68.25
CA CYS A 1199 32.72 -14.79 -68.77
C CYS A 1199 32.47 -16.06 -67.91
N ASN A 1200 31.25 -16.59 -68.05
CA ASN A 1200 30.77 -17.90 -67.58
C ASN A 1200 31.48 -19.06 -68.37
N ALA A 1201 31.25 -20.37 -68.15
CA ALA A 1201 30.04 -21.03 -67.66
C ALA A 1201 30.24 -22.50 -67.22
N HIS A 1202 29.17 -23.00 -66.58
CA HIS A 1202 28.55 -24.32 -66.77
C HIS A 1202 29.06 -25.59 -66.06
N SER A 1203 28.09 -26.17 -65.33
CA SER A 1203 27.51 -27.51 -65.51
C SER A 1203 28.11 -28.74 -64.82
N ASP A 1204 27.33 -29.23 -63.85
CA ASP A 1204 26.60 -30.52 -63.92
C ASP A 1204 27.14 -31.81 -63.25
N ASN A 1205 26.35 -32.17 -62.21
CA ASN A 1205 25.61 -33.43 -62.06
C ASN A 1205 26.29 -34.75 -61.64
N PHE A 1206 26.17 -35.02 -60.34
CA PHE A 1206 25.18 -35.97 -59.78
C PHE A 1206 24.89 -37.32 -60.50
N TYR A 1207 25.18 -38.40 -59.77
CA TYR A 1207 24.53 -39.74 -59.75
C TYR A 1207 24.70 -40.81 -60.85
N LYS A 1208 25.10 -42.02 -60.40
CA LYS A 1208 24.50 -43.37 -60.61
C LYS A 1208 25.52 -44.47 -60.23
N ASN A 1209 25.19 -45.74 -59.93
CA ASN A 1209 24.05 -46.46 -59.31
C ASN A 1209 24.46 -47.96 -59.17
N ILE A 1210 23.60 -48.84 -58.59
CA ILE A 1210 23.56 -50.35 -58.59
C ILE A 1210 23.58 -50.94 -57.14
N ILE A 1211 22.73 -51.88 -56.66
CA ILE A 1211 21.40 -52.45 -57.07
C ILE A 1211 20.82 -53.30 -55.89
N MET A 1212 19.47 -53.36 -55.72
CA MET A 1212 18.62 -54.38 -55.00
C MET A 1212 18.87 -54.70 -53.49
N SER A 1213 17.91 -55.20 -52.68
CA SER A 1213 16.54 -55.75 -52.93
C SER A 1213 15.48 -55.39 -51.84
N ASP A 1214 14.23 -55.76 -52.14
CA ASP A 1214 13.08 -56.08 -51.25
C ASP A 1214 12.15 -54.98 -50.64
N THR A 1215 11.08 -54.72 -51.40
CA THR A 1215 9.62 -54.83 -51.07
C THR A 1215 9.09 -54.52 -49.65
N PHE A 1216 7.89 -53.97 -49.41
CA PHE A 1216 6.60 -54.04 -50.13
C PHE A 1216 5.84 -52.68 -50.14
N SER A 1217 4.55 -52.65 -50.52
CA SER A 1217 3.96 -51.53 -51.27
C SER A 1217 2.73 -50.80 -50.68
N HIS A 1218 2.48 -49.62 -51.25
CA HIS A 1218 1.18 -48.99 -51.54
C HIS A 1218 0.34 -48.27 -50.45
N SER A 1219 0.32 -46.93 -50.56
CA SER A 1219 -0.83 -46.14 -51.07
C SER A 1219 -1.49 -45.09 -50.15
N THR A 1220 -1.42 -43.83 -50.60
CA THR A 1220 -2.47 -42.78 -50.53
C THR A 1220 -3.17 -42.47 -49.19
N LYS A 1221 -2.89 -41.29 -48.62
CA LYS A 1221 -3.78 -40.10 -48.67
C LYS A 1221 -3.26 -38.94 -47.80
N PHE A 1222 -3.53 -37.72 -48.28
CA PHE A 1222 -3.25 -36.39 -47.70
C PHE A 1222 -1.78 -35.98 -47.59
#